data_AF-A0A0G4M9M3-F1
#
_entry.id   AF-A0A0G4M9M3-F1
#
_cell.length_a   1.000
_cell.length_b   1.000
_cell.length_c   1.000
_cell.angle_alpha   90.00
_cell.angle_beta   90.00
_cell.angle_gamma   90.00
#
_symmetry.space_group_name_H-M   'P 1'
#
loop_
_entity.id
_entity.type
_entity.pdbx_description
1 polymer ?
#
loop_
_entity_poly.entity_id
_entity_poly.type
_entity_poly.pdbx_seq_one_letter_code
_entity_poly.pdbx_strand_id
1 'polypeptide(L)'
;MAAKTSVGEGATPDPIQKLNADAESLRREAESSLEYAAKLEEENQRRQTQIKLLEQQSTPMTVHNLTVHGAPNTRRAFLDPILSPIVAPSANAATTLGDISYRLQTASSKLDRLGIFQPAPKIFLNSADQTNPSSAPTDVDIDILLAELPRYKFNAGTDVGNSEGSAFTSLLWRNIFGGAEQLSLNASTGTRTRSAYTAELSAPVASDPDCRVALEILSSAADKPWASHEEVLRGGSLRYQWLSPNRDMHSIEYTALWRQLTSLGPGASPTVRADAGDSLKSSLRHIFRRDTRDNPQLPQRGYHVRTTSEFAGLSAPVASDPDRRIALEILSSAADKSWASHEEVLRGGSLRYQWLSPDRDMHSIEYTALWRQLTSLGPGASPTVRADAGDSLKSSLRHIFRRDTRDNPQLPQRGYHIRTTTELAGVGPLAGDVAFSKSELELGGAVPLSQRAPGVSLGAGLRLGALCPLPLGFASTAAIAPSRLNDRFQLGGPTDVRGFKLGGLGPHDGPDAVGGDLFAAGSLNLLFPLPYRGPDSALRMQLFANAGRLVALKPSAAAGGDKQGQGQGQGQSADMTPASVARGLAHAVGDLVSGPPSVAAGMGLVLNLLFPLPYRGPDSALRMQLFANAGRLVALKPAAGGDKQGRQGHGQSGADMTPASVARGLANAVGDLVSGPPSVAAGVGLVYAHPVARFELNFSLPLVVRRGEVGTKGVQVGVGINFL
;
A
#
# COMPACT_ATOMS: atom_id res chain seq x y z
N MET A 1 71.12 50.92 -47.82
CA MET A 1 70.70 52.24 -48.33
C MET A 1 69.40 52.07 -49.11
N ALA A 2 68.50 53.05 -48.99
CA ALA A 2 67.18 53.17 -49.61
C ALA A 2 66.08 52.23 -49.07
N ALA A 3 64.84 52.66 -48.79
CA ALA A 3 64.26 53.99 -48.60
C ALA A 3 62.95 53.73 -47.81
N LYS A 4 62.74 54.44 -46.69
CA LYS A 4 61.46 54.44 -45.97
C LYS A 4 60.44 55.20 -46.84
N THR A 5 59.58 54.47 -47.54
CA THR A 5 58.33 55.02 -48.06
C THR A 5 57.31 55.04 -46.93
N SER A 6 57.04 56.24 -46.44
CA SER A 6 55.95 56.56 -45.53
C SER A 6 54.61 56.28 -46.22
N VAL A 7 53.95 55.18 -45.85
CA VAL A 7 52.51 55.03 -46.07
C VAL A 7 51.84 55.55 -44.81
N GLY A 8 51.09 56.64 -44.97
CA GLY A 8 50.47 57.37 -43.87
C GLY A 8 49.57 56.48 -43.02
N GLU A 9 49.69 56.64 -41.71
CA GLU A 9 48.69 56.24 -40.74
C GLU A 9 47.38 56.95 -41.10
N GLY A 10 46.49 56.23 -41.79
CA GLY A 10 45.09 56.62 -41.89
C GLY A 10 44.52 56.62 -40.48
N ALA A 11 44.26 57.82 -39.96
CA ALA A 11 43.66 58.04 -38.66
C ALA A 11 42.45 57.11 -38.45
N THR A 12 42.51 56.25 -37.43
CA THR A 12 41.33 55.55 -36.94
C THR A 12 40.30 56.62 -36.55
N PRO A 13 39.12 56.67 -37.19
CA PRO A 13 38.13 57.68 -36.85
C PRO A 13 37.73 57.54 -35.39
N ASP A 14 37.57 58.67 -34.72
CA ASP A 14 37.13 58.75 -33.33
C ASP A 14 35.86 57.90 -33.14
N PRO A 15 35.80 56.93 -32.21
CA PRO A 15 34.66 56.01 -32.08
C PRO A 15 33.31 56.74 -31.89
N ILE A 16 33.33 57.96 -31.36
CA ILE A 16 32.16 58.84 -31.22
C ILE A 16 31.67 59.38 -32.57
N GLN A 17 32.56 59.61 -33.55
CA GLN A 17 32.18 60.06 -34.89
C GLN A 17 31.54 58.92 -35.71
N LYS A 18 31.98 57.68 -35.52
CA LYS A 18 31.36 56.49 -36.15
C LYS A 18 29.93 56.24 -35.67
N LEU A 19 29.56 56.68 -34.46
CA LEU A 19 28.19 56.59 -33.93
C LEU A 19 27.21 57.56 -34.60
N ASN A 20 27.71 58.66 -35.18
CA ASN A 20 26.90 59.70 -35.83
C ASN A 20 26.94 59.62 -37.37
N ALA A 21 27.69 58.65 -37.93
CA ALA A 21 27.81 58.48 -39.37
C ALA A 21 26.57 57.77 -39.97
N ASP A 22 26.18 58.19 -41.16
CA ASP A 22 25.01 57.66 -41.85
C ASP A 22 25.21 56.17 -42.18
N ALA A 23 24.18 55.35 -41.98
CA ALA A 23 24.31 53.88 -41.99
C ALA A 23 24.84 53.34 -43.34
N GLU A 24 24.52 54.00 -44.45
CA GLU A 24 25.03 53.65 -45.77
C GLU A 24 26.53 53.91 -45.94
N SER A 25 27.06 54.95 -45.29
CA SER A 25 28.48 55.32 -45.40
C SER A 25 29.38 54.32 -44.67
N LEU A 26 28.98 53.91 -43.46
CA LEU A 26 29.64 52.86 -42.69
C LEU A 26 29.58 51.51 -43.39
N ARG A 27 28.47 51.22 -44.06
CA ARG A 27 28.30 50.00 -44.86
C ARG A 27 29.25 49.96 -46.05
N ARG A 28 29.39 51.06 -46.82
CA ARG A 28 30.33 51.14 -47.95
C ARG A 28 31.79 51.07 -47.49
N GLU A 29 32.13 51.67 -46.34
CA GLU A 29 33.47 51.55 -45.74
C GLU A 29 33.76 50.11 -45.30
N ALA A 30 32.80 49.46 -44.63
CA ALA A 30 32.92 48.04 -44.27
C ALA A 30 33.04 47.13 -45.50
N GLU A 31 32.25 47.36 -46.55
CA GLU A 31 32.27 46.60 -47.81
C GLU A 31 33.58 46.78 -48.62
N SER A 32 34.30 47.90 -48.45
CA SER A 32 35.60 48.16 -49.12
C SER A 32 36.83 47.70 -48.33
N SER A 33 36.64 47.19 -47.11
CA SER A 33 37.73 46.67 -46.27
C SER A 33 38.28 45.33 -46.78
N LEU A 34 39.60 45.11 -46.64
CA LEU A 34 40.26 43.86 -47.01
C LEU A 34 39.74 42.64 -46.20
N GLU A 35 39.31 42.87 -44.95
CA GLU A 35 38.70 41.84 -44.11
C GLU A 35 37.33 41.37 -44.64
N TYR A 36 36.55 42.28 -45.23
CA TYR A 36 35.26 41.94 -45.84
C TYR A 36 35.44 41.11 -47.11
N ALA A 37 36.42 41.45 -47.95
CA ALA A 37 36.76 40.67 -49.15
C ALA A 37 37.19 39.23 -48.81
N ALA A 38 38.06 39.04 -47.81
CA ALA A 38 38.48 37.72 -47.37
C ALA A 38 37.32 36.87 -46.80
N LYS A 39 36.42 37.48 -46.02
CA LYS A 39 35.20 36.81 -45.53
C LYS A 39 34.26 36.42 -46.66
N LEU A 40 34.11 37.27 -47.68
CA LEU A 40 33.26 37.00 -48.84
C LEU A 40 33.82 35.83 -49.68
N GLU A 41 35.15 35.74 -49.84
CA GLU A 41 35.81 34.61 -50.49
C GLU A 41 35.61 33.30 -49.71
N GLU A 42 35.76 33.33 -48.38
CA GLU A 42 35.49 32.17 -47.54
C GLU A 42 34.01 31.73 -47.63
N GLU A 43 33.07 32.68 -47.63
CA GLU A 43 31.65 32.40 -47.79
C GLU A 43 31.33 31.82 -49.18
N ASN A 44 31.95 32.33 -50.24
CA ASN A 44 31.80 31.81 -51.60
C ASN A 44 32.40 30.42 -51.75
N GLN A 45 33.56 30.14 -51.16
CA GLN A 45 34.13 28.80 -51.12
C GLN A 45 33.20 27.84 -50.37
N ARG A 46 32.68 28.24 -49.20
CA ARG A 46 31.67 27.46 -48.47
C ARG A 46 30.44 27.19 -49.32
N ARG A 47 29.89 28.21 -49.99
CA ARG A 47 28.72 28.09 -50.88
C ARG A 47 29.01 27.13 -52.05
N GLN A 48 30.18 27.22 -52.68
CA GLN A 48 30.57 26.30 -53.76
C GLN A 48 30.73 24.86 -53.27
N THR A 49 31.36 24.65 -52.10
CA THR A 49 31.47 23.30 -51.52
C THR A 49 30.10 22.72 -51.18
N GLN A 50 29.17 23.55 -50.69
CA GLN A 50 27.80 23.15 -50.38
C GLN A 50 27.01 22.75 -51.63
N ILE A 51 27.13 23.52 -52.72
CA ILE A 51 26.48 23.21 -54.00
C ILE A 51 27.02 21.87 -54.55
N LYS A 52 28.34 21.67 -54.58
CA LYS A 52 28.93 20.41 -55.04
C LYS A 52 28.47 19.20 -54.21
N LEU A 53 28.31 19.38 -52.90
CA LEU A 53 27.80 18.33 -52.01
C LEU A 53 26.34 17.98 -52.30
N LEU A 54 25.50 18.99 -52.55
CA LEU A 54 24.10 18.79 -52.92
C LEU A 54 23.97 18.10 -54.29
N GLU A 55 24.80 18.48 -55.27
CA GLU A 55 24.86 17.82 -56.57
C GLU A 55 25.26 16.36 -56.42
N GLN A 56 26.31 16.06 -55.64
CA GLN A 56 26.71 14.68 -55.35
C GLN A 56 25.58 13.88 -54.71
N GLN A 57 24.88 14.45 -53.72
CA GLN A 57 23.74 13.78 -53.07
C GLN A 57 22.59 13.48 -54.03
N SER A 58 22.38 14.30 -55.06
CA SER A 58 21.33 14.11 -56.06
C SER A 58 21.67 13.10 -57.16
N THR A 59 22.89 12.54 -57.16
CA THR A 59 23.32 11.56 -58.18
C THR A 59 22.44 10.30 -58.09
N PRO A 60 21.77 9.88 -59.17
CA PRO A 60 20.98 8.65 -59.18
C PRO A 60 21.87 7.42 -58.95
N MET A 61 21.49 6.57 -57.99
CA MET A 61 22.27 5.40 -57.61
C MET A 61 21.35 4.31 -57.10
N THR A 62 21.59 3.06 -57.50
CA THR A 62 20.80 1.87 -57.15
C THR A 62 21.69 0.82 -56.48
N VAL A 63 21.12 -0.02 -55.62
CA VAL A 63 21.89 -1.06 -54.89
C VAL A 63 21.73 -2.40 -55.59
N HIS A 64 22.83 -3.00 -56.04
CA HIS A 64 22.83 -4.33 -56.65
C HIS A 64 22.99 -5.42 -55.59
N ASN A 65 24.10 -5.39 -54.85
CA ASN A 65 24.38 -6.36 -53.79
C ASN A 65 24.83 -5.68 -52.49
N LEU A 66 24.53 -6.32 -51.36
CA LEU A 66 25.02 -5.92 -50.04
C LEU A 66 25.66 -7.12 -49.35
N THR A 67 26.95 -7.00 -49.08
CA THR A 67 27.72 -8.03 -48.37
C THR A 67 28.10 -7.56 -46.97
N VAL A 68 28.10 -8.49 -46.02
CA VAL A 68 28.51 -8.24 -44.64
C VAL A 68 29.70 -9.11 -44.31
N HIS A 69 30.82 -8.47 -43.95
CA HIS A 69 32.05 -9.13 -43.54
C HIS A 69 32.26 -8.99 -42.03
N GLY A 70 32.88 -10.00 -41.40
CA GLY A 70 33.37 -9.91 -40.02
C GLY A 70 32.34 -10.08 -38.90
N ALA A 71 31.17 -10.68 -39.20
CA ALA A 71 30.15 -11.06 -38.21
C ALA A 71 29.93 -12.59 -38.11
N PRO A 72 30.95 -13.39 -37.74
CA PRO A 72 30.87 -14.85 -37.77
C PRO A 72 29.96 -15.46 -36.69
N ASN A 73 29.73 -14.78 -35.56
CA ASN A 73 28.93 -15.30 -34.45
C ASN A 73 27.51 -14.71 -34.42
N THR A 74 27.14 -13.95 -35.45
CA THR A 74 25.84 -13.28 -35.53
C THR A 74 24.96 -13.95 -36.58
N ARG A 75 23.71 -14.25 -36.23
CA ARG A 75 22.78 -14.92 -37.12
C ARG A 75 22.38 -13.99 -38.27
N ARG A 76 22.33 -14.54 -39.49
CA ARG A 76 21.81 -13.81 -40.65
C ARG A 76 20.39 -13.31 -40.43
N ALA A 77 19.51 -14.16 -39.90
CA ALA A 77 18.12 -13.81 -39.57
C ALA A 77 17.99 -12.64 -38.58
N PHE A 78 19.04 -12.35 -37.80
CA PHE A 78 19.07 -11.20 -36.91
C PHE A 78 19.50 -9.90 -37.61
N LEU A 79 20.41 -9.97 -38.59
CA LEU A 79 20.88 -8.82 -39.37
C LEU A 79 19.91 -8.46 -40.51
N ASP A 80 19.21 -9.44 -41.08
CA ASP A 80 18.29 -9.26 -42.22
C ASP A 80 17.21 -8.17 -41.96
N PRO A 81 16.55 -8.08 -40.79
CA PRO A 81 15.58 -7.00 -40.53
C PRO A 81 16.18 -5.59 -40.57
N ILE A 82 17.48 -5.45 -40.34
CA ILE A 82 18.19 -4.16 -40.37
C ILE A 82 18.64 -3.82 -41.79
N LEU A 83 19.12 -4.81 -42.55
CA LEU A 83 19.80 -4.61 -43.83
C LEU A 83 18.92 -4.87 -45.06
N SER A 84 17.97 -5.80 -44.99
CA SER A 84 17.07 -6.11 -46.12
C SER A 84 16.27 -4.91 -46.65
N PRO A 85 15.85 -3.91 -45.84
CA PRO A 85 15.16 -2.73 -46.37
C PRO A 85 16.03 -1.86 -47.29
N ILE A 86 17.35 -2.01 -47.26
CA ILE A 86 18.29 -1.27 -48.11
C ILE A 86 18.32 -1.86 -49.52
N VAL A 87 18.20 -3.18 -49.65
CA VAL A 87 18.36 -3.93 -50.91
C VAL A 87 17.01 -4.34 -51.52
N ALA A 88 15.89 -4.08 -50.83
CA ALA A 88 14.56 -4.47 -51.31
C ALA A 88 14.26 -3.84 -52.69
N PRO A 89 13.60 -4.55 -53.63
CA PRO A 89 13.33 -4.01 -54.97
C PRO A 89 12.52 -2.72 -54.98
N SER A 90 11.59 -2.57 -54.03
CA SER A 90 10.82 -1.34 -53.81
C SER A 90 11.68 -0.17 -53.32
N ALA A 91 12.82 -0.47 -52.70
CA ALA A 91 13.74 0.51 -52.13
C ALA A 91 14.65 1.13 -53.19
N ASN A 92 14.82 0.51 -54.37
CA ASN A 92 15.68 0.99 -55.47
C ASN A 92 14.96 1.95 -56.45
N ALA A 93 13.64 2.11 -56.38
CA ALA A 93 12.91 2.99 -57.29
C ALA A 93 13.26 4.46 -57.07
N ALA A 94 13.86 5.11 -58.09
CA ALA A 94 14.23 6.53 -58.10
C ALA A 94 15.10 6.98 -56.91
N THR A 95 16.09 6.17 -56.54
CA THR A 95 16.99 6.47 -55.42
C THR A 95 18.20 7.31 -55.81
N THR A 96 18.66 8.13 -54.87
CA THR A 96 19.84 8.96 -55.00
C THR A 96 20.95 8.52 -54.04
N LEU A 97 22.18 8.98 -54.28
CA LEU A 97 23.30 8.78 -53.34
C LEU A 97 22.97 9.29 -51.94
N GLY A 98 22.24 10.41 -51.82
CA GLY A 98 21.79 10.96 -50.55
C GLY A 98 20.87 10.00 -49.79
N ASP A 99 19.89 9.40 -50.47
CA ASP A 99 18.94 8.46 -49.86
C ASP A 99 19.64 7.18 -49.38
N ILE A 100 20.53 6.62 -50.20
CA ILE A 100 21.30 5.42 -49.86
C ILE A 100 22.23 5.72 -48.67
N SER A 101 22.92 6.86 -48.69
CA SER A 101 23.77 7.29 -47.58
C SER A 101 22.98 7.44 -46.28
N TYR A 102 21.79 8.05 -46.32
CA TYR A 102 20.92 8.21 -45.15
C TYR A 102 20.46 6.86 -44.57
N ARG A 103 20.07 5.90 -45.43
CA ARG A 103 19.69 4.54 -45.00
C ARG A 103 20.87 3.78 -44.42
N LEU A 104 22.04 3.87 -45.03
CA LEU A 104 23.28 3.26 -44.53
C LEU A 104 23.71 3.85 -43.18
N GLN A 105 23.61 5.17 -43.01
CA GLN A 105 23.88 5.83 -41.74
C GLN A 105 22.90 5.36 -40.65
N THR A 106 21.62 5.21 -40.99
CA THR A 106 20.59 4.70 -40.07
C THR A 106 20.89 3.25 -39.66
N ALA A 107 21.23 2.38 -40.62
CA ALA A 107 21.60 0.99 -40.35
C ALA A 107 22.89 0.89 -39.54
N SER A 108 23.91 1.68 -39.88
CA SER A 108 25.17 1.80 -39.14
C SER A 108 24.93 2.22 -37.68
N SER A 109 24.10 3.24 -37.46
CA SER A 109 23.73 3.68 -36.10
C SER A 109 22.96 2.62 -35.33
N LYS A 110 22.11 1.82 -35.99
CA LYS A 110 21.45 0.69 -35.34
C LYS A 110 22.46 -0.39 -34.95
N LEU A 111 23.36 -0.77 -35.87
CA LEU A 111 24.39 -1.78 -35.62
C LEU A 111 25.33 -1.40 -34.48
N ASP A 112 25.71 -0.13 -34.39
CA ASP A 112 26.52 0.42 -33.29
C ASP A 112 25.78 0.29 -31.93
N ARG A 113 24.50 0.70 -31.90
CA ARG A 113 23.67 0.64 -30.68
C ARG A 113 23.35 -0.77 -30.18
N LEU A 114 23.59 -1.82 -30.97
CA LEU A 114 23.45 -3.21 -30.51
C LEU A 114 24.50 -3.57 -29.43
N GLY A 115 25.66 -2.90 -29.42
CA GLY A 115 26.71 -3.12 -28.43
C GLY A 115 27.43 -4.48 -28.53
N ILE A 116 27.40 -5.10 -29.73
CA ILE A 116 28.12 -6.34 -30.05
C ILE A 116 29.22 -6.15 -31.10
N PHE A 117 29.26 -4.99 -31.77
CA PHE A 117 30.28 -4.62 -32.76
C PHE A 117 31.11 -3.43 -32.26
N GLN A 118 32.32 -3.28 -32.79
CA GLN A 118 33.12 -2.08 -32.61
C GLN A 118 32.38 -0.86 -33.18
N PRO A 119 32.50 0.32 -32.55
CA PRO A 119 31.81 1.52 -32.99
C PRO A 119 32.29 1.96 -34.38
N ALA A 120 31.38 2.59 -35.14
CA ALA A 120 31.60 3.07 -36.50
C ALA A 120 32.03 1.95 -37.50
N PRO A 121 31.09 1.08 -37.93
CA PRO A 121 31.37 0.07 -38.94
C PRO A 121 31.82 0.72 -40.26
N LYS A 122 32.78 0.09 -40.94
CA LYS A 122 33.33 0.60 -42.21
C LYS A 122 32.41 0.18 -43.35
N ILE A 123 31.98 1.14 -44.15
CA ILE A 123 31.09 0.92 -45.29
C ILE A 123 31.84 1.37 -46.55
N PHE A 124 31.93 0.47 -47.52
CA PHE A 124 32.53 0.74 -48.83
C PHE A 124 31.42 0.71 -49.89
N LEU A 125 31.51 1.67 -50.82
CA LEU A 125 30.65 1.76 -51.99
C LEU A 125 31.51 1.50 -53.22
N ASN A 126 31.29 0.37 -53.87
CA ASN A 126 32.02 -0.06 -55.04
C ASN A 126 31.09 -0.03 -56.25
N SER A 127 31.54 0.49 -57.39
CA SER A 127 30.76 0.40 -58.62
C SER A 127 30.54 -1.07 -58.98
N ALA A 128 29.30 -1.44 -59.31
CA ALA A 128 28.99 -2.83 -59.66
C ALA A 128 29.78 -3.28 -60.89
N ASP A 129 30.20 -4.56 -60.88
CA ASP A 129 30.95 -5.15 -61.98
C ASP A 129 30.09 -5.21 -63.25
N GLN A 130 30.40 -4.33 -64.20
CA GLN A 130 29.67 -4.17 -65.46
C GLN A 130 29.80 -5.38 -66.39
N THR A 131 30.62 -6.38 -66.05
CA THR A 131 30.67 -7.67 -66.78
C THR A 131 29.51 -8.60 -66.42
N ASN A 132 28.77 -8.33 -65.32
CA ASN A 132 27.60 -9.11 -64.91
C ASN A 132 26.32 -8.62 -65.64
N PRO A 133 25.59 -9.49 -66.36
CA PRO A 133 24.37 -9.09 -67.08
C PRO A 133 23.22 -8.62 -66.17
N SER A 134 23.32 -8.81 -64.85
CA SER A 134 22.33 -8.35 -63.86
C SER A 134 22.65 -7.00 -63.23
N SER A 135 23.77 -6.34 -63.58
CA SER A 135 24.15 -5.01 -63.07
C SER A 135 23.80 -3.88 -64.06
N ALA A 136 23.27 -2.78 -63.55
CA ALA A 136 23.06 -1.54 -64.30
C ALA A 136 24.23 -0.55 -64.13
N PRO A 137 24.40 0.46 -65.02
CA PRO A 137 25.42 1.49 -64.86
C PRO A 137 25.26 2.37 -63.61
N THR A 138 24.04 2.44 -63.05
CA THR A 138 23.73 3.15 -61.80
C THR A 138 23.90 2.28 -60.55
N ASP A 139 24.21 0.99 -60.73
CA ASP A 139 24.29 0.03 -59.64
C ASP A 139 25.61 0.12 -58.87
N VAL A 140 25.49 -0.03 -57.56
CA VAL A 140 26.59 -0.04 -56.60
C VAL A 140 26.47 -1.26 -55.70
N ASP A 141 27.62 -1.87 -55.43
CA ASP A 141 27.81 -2.93 -54.46
C ASP A 141 28.26 -2.32 -53.13
N ILE A 142 27.60 -2.74 -52.04
CA ILE A 142 27.83 -2.23 -50.70
C ILE A 142 28.51 -3.31 -49.87
N ASP A 143 29.73 -3.03 -49.42
CA ASP A 143 30.46 -3.92 -48.52
C ASP A 143 30.52 -3.32 -47.11
N ILE A 144 29.89 -3.99 -46.14
CA ILE A 144 29.90 -3.59 -44.73
C ILE A 144 30.89 -4.46 -43.98
N LEU A 145 31.95 -3.85 -43.47
CA LEU A 145 32.95 -4.52 -42.65
C LEU A 145 32.66 -4.26 -41.16
N LEU A 146 32.15 -5.31 -40.51
CA LEU A 146 31.89 -5.35 -39.07
C LEU A 146 33.07 -5.98 -38.34
N ALA A 147 33.30 -5.56 -37.10
CA ALA A 147 34.24 -6.19 -36.19
C ALA A 147 33.51 -6.49 -34.89
N GLU A 148 33.33 -7.78 -34.56
CA GLU A 148 32.68 -8.18 -33.31
C GLU A 148 33.51 -7.79 -32.08
N LEU A 149 32.83 -7.31 -31.04
CA LEU A 149 33.41 -7.08 -29.73
C LEU A 149 33.75 -8.42 -29.05
N PRO A 150 34.70 -8.44 -28.10
CA PRO A 150 34.98 -9.63 -27.31
C PRO A 150 33.71 -10.20 -26.68
N ARG A 151 33.47 -11.49 -26.90
CA ARG A 151 32.28 -12.21 -26.41
C ARG A 151 32.21 -12.20 -24.88
N TYR A 152 33.35 -12.29 -24.21
CA TYR A 152 33.43 -12.32 -22.77
C TYR A 152 34.08 -11.03 -22.29
N LYS A 153 33.43 -10.33 -21.35
CA LYS A 153 34.04 -9.25 -20.59
C LYS A 153 33.92 -9.58 -19.12
N PHE A 154 35.05 -9.86 -18.51
CA PHE A 154 35.16 -10.04 -17.07
C PHE A 154 35.67 -8.74 -16.46
N ASN A 155 34.95 -8.21 -15.47
CA ASN A 155 35.44 -7.14 -14.63
C ASN A 155 35.40 -7.62 -13.18
N ALA A 156 36.47 -7.37 -12.45
CA ALA A 156 36.51 -7.52 -11.01
C ALA A 156 37.03 -6.21 -10.43
N GLY A 157 36.43 -5.76 -9.34
CA GLY A 157 36.79 -4.50 -8.71
C GLY A 157 36.39 -4.49 -7.26
N THR A 158 36.96 -3.54 -6.54
CA THR A 158 36.59 -3.23 -5.17
C THR A 158 36.20 -1.77 -5.09
N ASP A 159 35.01 -1.48 -4.58
CA ASP A 159 34.53 -0.15 -4.27
C ASP A 159 34.73 0.13 -2.78
N VAL A 160 35.25 1.31 -2.46
CA VAL A 160 35.53 1.76 -1.09
C VAL A 160 35.03 3.19 -0.93
N GLY A 161 34.02 3.39 -0.08
CA GLY A 161 33.43 4.70 0.14
C GLY A 161 32.49 4.72 1.34
N ASN A 162 32.39 5.84 2.05
CA ASN A 162 31.48 6.03 3.20
C ASN A 162 31.53 4.90 4.24
N SER A 163 32.73 4.50 4.67
CA SER A 163 32.96 3.38 5.61
C SER A 163 32.46 2.00 5.14
N GLU A 164 32.20 1.86 3.84
CA GLU A 164 31.75 0.65 3.20
C GLU A 164 32.81 0.18 2.20
N GLY A 165 33.10 -1.12 2.23
CA GLY A 165 33.96 -1.77 1.25
C GLY A 165 33.18 -2.90 0.59
N SER A 166 33.11 -2.92 -0.73
CA SER A 166 32.50 -4.01 -1.48
C SER A 166 33.42 -4.49 -2.60
N ALA A 167 33.56 -5.79 -2.75
CA ALA A 167 34.15 -6.44 -3.90
C ALA A 167 33.02 -6.88 -4.84
N PHE A 168 33.17 -6.62 -6.13
CA PHE A 168 32.25 -7.11 -7.14
C PHE A 168 33.01 -7.82 -8.26
N THR A 169 32.38 -8.84 -8.81
CA THR A 169 32.80 -9.52 -10.03
C THR A 169 31.61 -9.52 -10.99
N SER A 170 31.86 -9.16 -12.24
CA SER A 170 30.86 -9.11 -13.30
C SER A 170 31.39 -9.86 -14.52
N LEU A 171 30.65 -10.82 -15.02
CA LEU A 171 30.90 -11.51 -16.28
C LEU A 171 29.78 -11.17 -17.25
N LEU A 172 30.15 -10.54 -18.36
CA LEU A 172 29.24 -10.28 -19.47
C LEU A 172 29.58 -11.22 -20.63
N TRP A 173 28.64 -12.09 -20.98
CA TRP A 173 28.67 -12.93 -22.17
C TRP A 173 27.76 -12.34 -23.23
N ARG A 174 28.39 -11.74 -24.25
CA ARG A 174 27.71 -11.16 -25.41
C ARG A 174 27.43 -12.20 -26.48
N ASN A 175 26.31 -12.01 -27.14
CA ASN A 175 25.90 -12.72 -28.35
C ASN A 175 25.93 -14.24 -28.15
N ILE A 176 25.12 -14.74 -27.21
CA ILE A 176 25.10 -16.15 -26.82
C ILE A 176 24.53 -17.00 -27.95
N PHE A 177 23.41 -16.56 -28.53
CA PHE A 177 22.68 -17.28 -29.57
C PHE A 177 22.80 -16.59 -30.94
N GLY A 178 23.60 -15.53 -31.05
CA GLY A 178 23.81 -14.80 -32.29
C GLY A 178 22.74 -13.75 -32.62
N GLY A 179 21.83 -13.42 -31.70
CA GLY A 179 20.82 -12.35 -31.83
C GLY A 179 21.08 -11.16 -30.91
N ALA A 180 22.35 -10.86 -30.63
CA ALA A 180 22.79 -9.83 -29.69
C ALA A 180 22.27 -10.02 -28.24
N GLU A 181 21.97 -11.27 -27.85
CA GLU A 181 21.59 -11.60 -26.48
C GLU A 181 22.80 -11.45 -25.54
N GLN A 182 22.60 -10.85 -24.37
CA GLN A 182 23.64 -10.58 -23.39
C GLN A 182 23.27 -11.22 -22.06
N LEU A 183 24.10 -12.15 -21.58
CA LEU A 183 24.00 -12.69 -20.23
C LEU A 183 25.01 -11.97 -19.35
N SER A 184 24.52 -11.30 -18.32
CA SER A 184 25.31 -10.62 -17.31
C SER A 184 25.19 -11.39 -16.00
N LEU A 185 26.31 -11.88 -15.48
CA LEU A 185 26.40 -12.50 -14.16
C LEU A 185 27.17 -11.54 -13.26
N ASN A 186 26.54 -11.03 -12.22
CA ASN A 186 27.21 -10.23 -11.21
C ASN A 186 27.18 -10.95 -9.87
N ALA A 187 28.31 -10.94 -9.18
CA ALA A 187 28.42 -11.33 -7.79
C ALA A 187 29.08 -10.18 -7.02
N SER A 188 28.48 -9.73 -5.94
CA SER A 188 29.09 -8.75 -5.05
C SER A 188 29.03 -9.20 -3.60
N THR A 189 30.07 -8.84 -2.86
CA THR A 189 30.23 -9.11 -1.44
C THR A 189 30.88 -7.89 -0.81
N GLY A 190 30.48 -7.52 0.39
CA GLY A 190 30.96 -6.31 1.03
C GLY A 190 30.62 -6.29 2.51
N THR A 191 30.97 -5.18 3.15
CA THR A 191 30.76 -4.99 4.59
C THR A 191 29.27 -4.93 4.97
N ARG A 192 28.39 -4.42 4.09
CA ARG A 192 26.92 -4.45 4.29
C ARG A 192 26.25 -5.57 3.51
N THR A 193 26.58 -5.72 2.24
CA THR A 193 26.04 -6.76 1.36
C THR A 193 26.84 -8.04 1.55
N ARG A 194 26.36 -8.98 2.36
CA ARG A 194 27.07 -10.26 2.59
C ARG A 194 27.28 -11.02 1.30
N SER A 195 26.22 -11.14 0.51
CA SER A 195 26.26 -11.80 -0.80
C SER A 195 25.14 -11.27 -1.67
N ALA A 196 25.45 -10.82 -2.87
CA ALA A 196 24.44 -10.50 -3.88
C ALA A 196 24.84 -11.12 -5.21
N TYR A 197 23.97 -11.98 -5.73
CA TYR A 197 24.13 -12.67 -7.00
C TYR A 197 22.98 -12.25 -7.91
N THR A 198 23.31 -11.78 -9.11
CA THR A 198 22.33 -11.42 -10.13
C THR A 198 22.71 -12.06 -11.45
N ALA A 199 21.75 -12.71 -12.11
CA ALA A 199 21.87 -13.21 -13.46
C ALA A 199 20.82 -12.52 -14.33
N GLU A 200 21.26 -11.77 -15.34
CA GLU A 200 20.40 -11.04 -16.25
C GLU A 200 20.62 -11.53 -17.68
N LEU A 201 19.58 -12.05 -18.33
CA LEU A 201 19.57 -12.35 -19.76
C LEU A 201 18.76 -11.26 -20.47
N SER A 202 19.41 -10.48 -21.32
CA SER A 202 18.75 -9.44 -22.12
C SER A 202 18.87 -9.71 -23.62
N ALA A 203 17.86 -9.32 -24.39
CA ALA A 203 17.85 -9.43 -25.84
C ALA A 203 17.06 -8.28 -26.48
N PRO A 204 17.52 -7.76 -27.64
CA PRO A 204 16.71 -6.83 -28.44
C PRO A 204 15.48 -7.53 -29.03
N VAL A 205 14.37 -6.81 -29.13
CA VAL A 205 13.13 -7.30 -29.74
C VAL A 205 13.13 -6.93 -31.22
N ALA A 206 12.85 -7.91 -32.08
CA ALA A 206 12.77 -7.71 -33.54
C ALA A 206 14.03 -7.06 -34.16
N SER A 207 15.21 -7.40 -33.64
CA SER A 207 16.51 -6.83 -34.05
C SER A 207 16.65 -5.31 -33.90
N ASP A 208 15.77 -4.67 -33.11
CA ASP A 208 15.86 -3.25 -32.83
C ASP A 208 16.67 -2.99 -31.54
N PRO A 209 17.79 -2.23 -31.59
CA PRO A 209 18.51 -1.84 -30.38
C PRO A 209 17.69 -0.98 -29.42
N ASP A 210 16.65 -0.29 -29.93
CA ASP A 210 15.83 0.63 -29.15
C ASP A 210 14.81 -0.07 -28.26
N CYS A 211 14.48 -1.33 -28.55
CA CYS A 211 13.54 -2.15 -27.79
C CYS A 211 14.25 -3.37 -27.21
N ARG A 212 14.32 -3.52 -25.89
CA ARG A 212 14.97 -4.66 -25.22
C ARG A 212 14.05 -5.32 -24.20
N VAL A 213 14.12 -6.64 -24.14
CA VAL A 213 13.57 -7.45 -23.04
C VAL A 213 14.74 -7.95 -22.20
N ALA A 214 14.58 -7.93 -20.88
CA ALA A 214 15.53 -8.52 -19.94
C ALA A 214 14.79 -9.36 -18.90
N LEU A 215 15.31 -10.56 -18.65
CA LEU A 215 14.92 -11.42 -17.55
C LEU A 215 16.05 -11.41 -16.53
N GLU A 216 15.76 -10.97 -15.32
CA GLU A 216 16.71 -10.89 -14.21
C GLU A 216 16.29 -11.86 -13.10
N ILE A 217 17.24 -12.62 -12.58
CA ILE A 217 17.09 -13.45 -11.39
C ILE A 217 18.11 -12.97 -10.38
N LEU A 218 17.67 -12.73 -9.15
CA LEU A 218 18.52 -12.23 -8.08
C LEU A 218 18.36 -13.03 -6.79
N SER A 219 19.47 -13.14 -6.08
CA SER A 219 19.55 -13.64 -4.71
C SER A 219 20.54 -12.76 -3.96
N SER A 220 20.04 -11.94 -3.03
CA SER A 220 20.87 -11.04 -2.25
C SER A 220 20.56 -11.14 -0.76
N ALA A 221 21.59 -10.96 0.06
CA ALA A 221 21.53 -10.89 1.51
C ALA A 221 22.32 -9.66 1.93
N ALA A 222 21.65 -8.71 2.59
CA ALA A 222 22.22 -7.46 3.02
C ALA A 222 21.85 -7.16 4.47
N ASP A 223 22.84 -6.75 5.25
CA ASP A 223 22.63 -6.29 6.62
C ASP A 223 22.18 -4.82 6.63
N LYS A 224 21.13 -4.52 7.41
CA LYS A 224 20.60 -3.17 7.61
C LYS A 224 20.83 -2.75 9.05
N PRO A 225 22.05 -2.29 9.41
CA PRO A 225 22.42 -2.03 10.80
C PRO A 225 21.54 -0.98 11.47
N TRP A 226 21.06 0.02 10.72
CA TRP A 226 20.15 1.06 11.22
C TRP A 226 18.78 0.53 11.68
N ALA A 227 18.39 -0.65 11.22
CA ALA A 227 17.16 -1.34 11.62
C ALA A 227 17.44 -2.70 12.28
N SER A 228 18.70 -2.99 12.62
CA SER A 228 19.15 -4.18 13.35
C SER A 228 18.60 -5.51 12.80
N HIS A 229 18.57 -5.69 11.48
CA HIS A 229 18.16 -6.95 10.85
C HIS A 229 18.89 -7.16 9.52
N GLU A 230 18.91 -8.41 9.07
CA GLU A 230 19.34 -8.83 7.75
C GLU A 230 18.12 -8.98 6.83
N GLU A 231 18.20 -8.48 5.60
CA GLU A 231 17.20 -8.69 4.57
C GLU A 231 17.77 -9.62 3.49
N VAL A 232 17.08 -10.73 3.26
CA VAL A 232 17.37 -11.67 2.18
C VAL A 232 16.30 -11.54 1.11
N LEU A 233 16.70 -11.21 -0.11
CA LEU A 233 15.84 -11.07 -1.28
C LEU A 233 16.14 -12.22 -2.25
N ARG A 234 15.11 -12.93 -2.70
CA ARG A 234 15.21 -13.98 -3.72
C ARG A 234 14.08 -13.83 -4.70
N GLY A 235 14.36 -13.86 -5.99
CA GLY A 235 13.31 -13.84 -7.00
C GLY A 235 13.82 -13.32 -8.32
N GLY A 236 12.95 -12.66 -9.08
CA GLY A 236 13.32 -12.17 -10.38
C GLY A 236 12.40 -11.07 -10.90
N SER A 237 12.81 -10.49 -12.00
CA SER A 237 12.02 -9.50 -12.73
C SER A 237 12.08 -9.72 -14.24
N LEU A 238 10.98 -9.39 -14.89
CA LEU A 238 10.86 -9.32 -16.34
C LEU A 238 10.71 -7.85 -16.72
N ARG A 239 11.63 -7.35 -17.54
CA ARG A 239 11.72 -5.94 -17.92
C ARG A 239 11.57 -5.83 -19.44
N TYR A 240 10.65 -4.98 -19.89
CA TYR A 240 10.60 -4.50 -21.27
C TYR A 240 10.95 -3.02 -21.29
N GLN A 241 11.86 -2.62 -22.16
CA GLN A 241 12.35 -1.25 -22.27
C GLN A 241 12.31 -0.82 -23.73
N TRP A 242 11.82 0.38 -24.00
CA TRP A 242 11.80 0.94 -25.34
C TRP A 242 12.17 2.43 -25.33
N LEU A 243 12.81 2.86 -26.40
CA LEU A 243 13.11 4.27 -26.67
C LEU A 243 12.01 4.88 -27.56
N SER A 244 11.42 5.99 -27.13
CA SER A 244 10.45 6.74 -27.92
C SER A 244 11.14 7.50 -29.07
N PRO A 245 10.40 7.94 -30.11
CA PRO A 245 10.96 8.78 -31.18
C PRO A 245 11.64 10.05 -30.69
N ASN A 246 11.18 10.60 -29.55
CA ASN A 246 11.77 11.77 -28.91
C ASN A 246 13.01 11.44 -28.07
N ARG A 247 13.52 10.21 -28.15
CA ARG A 247 14.59 9.64 -27.31
C ARG A 247 14.25 9.60 -25.81
N ASP A 248 12.98 9.44 -25.48
CA ASP A 248 12.57 9.16 -24.10
C ASP A 248 12.64 7.68 -23.81
N MET A 249 13.22 7.32 -22.67
CA MET A 249 13.31 5.93 -22.28
C MET A 249 12.10 5.54 -21.43
N HIS A 250 11.37 4.52 -21.87
CA HIS A 250 10.31 3.90 -21.10
C HIS A 250 10.72 2.48 -20.73
N SER A 251 10.35 2.05 -19.53
CA SER A 251 10.55 0.67 -19.09
C SER A 251 9.37 0.21 -18.25
N ILE A 252 8.84 -0.97 -18.56
CA ILE A 252 7.86 -1.69 -17.76
C ILE A 252 8.58 -2.90 -17.17
N GLU A 253 8.52 -3.04 -15.85
CA GLU A 253 9.18 -4.10 -15.10
C GLU A 253 8.15 -4.81 -14.21
N TYR A 254 7.96 -6.10 -14.41
CA TYR A 254 7.24 -6.96 -13.47
C TYR A 254 8.25 -7.64 -12.55
N THR A 255 8.04 -7.55 -11.24
CA THR A 255 8.97 -8.06 -10.23
C THR A 255 8.24 -9.00 -9.27
N ALA A 256 8.82 -10.18 -9.05
CA ALA A 256 8.37 -11.16 -8.07
C ALA A 256 9.54 -11.48 -7.12
N LEU A 257 9.46 -11.02 -5.88
CA LEU A 257 10.53 -11.16 -4.88
C LEU A 257 9.99 -11.76 -3.58
N TRP A 258 10.58 -12.87 -3.17
CA TRP A 258 10.55 -13.33 -1.79
C TRP A 258 11.52 -12.49 -0.96
N ARG A 259 11.02 -11.90 0.11
CA ARG A 259 11.77 -11.02 1.00
C ARG A 259 11.68 -11.59 2.40
N GLN A 260 12.83 -11.89 2.98
CA GLN A 260 12.93 -12.47 4.30
C GLN A 260 13.70 -11.52 5.21
N LEU A 261 13.05 -11.08 6.30
CA LEU A 261 13.71 -10.35 7.38
C LEU A 261 14.18 -11.35 8.43
N THR A 262 15.48 -11.48 8.60
CA THR A 262 16.13 -12.50 9.43
C THR A 262 17.29 -11.90 10.25
N SER A 263 17.95 -12.72 11.07
CA SER A 263 19.13 -12.35 11.86
C SER A 263 18.91 -11.07 12.68
N LEU A 264 17.82 -11.02 13.44
CA LEU A 264 17.45 -9.85 14.25
C LEU A 264 18.51 -9.57 15.33
N GLY A 265 19.10 -8.38 15.29
CA GLY A 265 20.05 -7.94 16.30
C GLY A 265 19.42 -7.76 17.68
N PRO A 266 20.21 -7.73 18.76
CA PRO A 266 19.70 -7.54 20.12
C PRO A 266 18.96 -6.19 20.28
N GLY A 267 19.40 -5.16 19.56
CA GLY A 267 18.76 -3.84 19.52
C GLY A 267 17.55 -3.72 18.59
N ALA A 268 17.09 -4.79 17.94
CA ALA A 268 15.94 -4.74 17.04
C ALA A 268 14.68 -4.33 17.80
N SER A 269 13.99 -3.31 17.29
CA SER A 269 12.76 -2.78 17.90
C SER A 269 11.63 -3.81 17.83
N PRO A 270 10.61 -3.70 18.69
CA PRO A 270 9.43 -4.56 18.60
C PRO A 270 8.75 -4.54 17.22
N THR A 271 8.82 -3.42 16.50
CA THR A 271 8.30 -3.29 15.12
C THR A 271 9.05 -4.20 14.15
N VAL A 272 10.39 -4.15 14.13
CA VAL A 272 11.20 -5.00 13.25
C VAL A 272 11.05 -6.48 13.62
N ARG A 273 10.88 -6.78 14.91
CA ARG A 273 10.60 -8.13 15.40
C ARG A 273 9.22 -8.64 14.98
N ALA A 274 8.22 -7.76 14.89
CA ALA A 274 6.87 -8.09 14.44
C ALA A 274 6.80 -8.30 12.92
N ASP A 275 7.57 -7.53 12.16
CA ASP A 275 7.65 -7.65 10.70
C ASP A 275 8.65 -8.73 10.24
N ALA A 276 9.33 -9.38 11.20
CA ALA A 276 10.29 -10.44 10.91
C ALA A 276 9.59 -11.67 10.29
N GLY A 277 10.22 -12.27 9.30
CA GLY A 277 9.66 -13.39 8.55
C GLY A 277 9.68 -13.17 7.05
N ASP A 278 8.83 -13.92 6.36
CA ASP A 278 8.79 -13.98 4.90
C ASP A 278 7.65 -13.14 4.32
N SER A 279 7.92 -12.46 3.21
CA SER A 279 6.89 -11.76 2.44
C SER A 279 7.15 -11.91 0.94
N LEU A 280 6.08 -12.10 0.17
CA LEU A 280 6.15 -12.09 -1.28
C LEU A 280 5.73 -10.72 -1.80
N LYS A 281 6.57 -10.11 -2.64
CA LYS A 281 6.28 -8.89 -3.38
C LYS A 281 6.06 -9.23 -4.84
N SER A 282 4.85 -9.01 -5.33
CA SER A 282 4.52 -8.99 -6.75
C SER A 282 4.17 -7.56 -7.13
N SER A 283 4.94 -6.96 -8.04
CA SER A 283 4.75 -5.55 -8.42
C SER A 283 4.97 -5.29 -9.90
N LEU A 284 4.16 -4.40 -10.47
CA LEU A 284 4.36 -3.84 -11.81
C LEU A 284 4.87 -2.41 -11.68
N ARG A 285 6.04 -2.15 -12.25
CA ARG A 285 6.73 -0.86 -12.22
C ARG A 285 6.81 -0.28 -13.63
N HIS A 286 6.51 1.00 -13.78
CA HIS A 286 6.76 1.77 -14.99
C HIS A 286 7.74 2.89 -14.70
N ILE A 287 8.81 2.97 -15.49
CA ILE A 287 9.86 3.99 -15.41
C ILE A 287 9.83 4.79 -16.70
N PHE A 288 9.63 6.10 -16.58
CA PHE A 288 9.82 7.06 -17.66
C PHE A 288 11.06 7.90 -17.37
N ARG A 289 11.94 8.06 -18.35
CA ARG A 289 13.15 8.88 -18.25
C ARG A 289 13.32 9.73 -19.51
N ARG A 290 13.35 11.05 -19.31
CA ARG A 290 13.79 12.04 -20.30
C ARG A 290 15.05 12.72 -19.81
N ASP A 291 16.11 12.72 -20.61
CA ASP A 291 17.41 13.31 -20.26
C ASP A 291 17.88 14.22 -21.40
N THR A 292 17.77 15.53 -21.21
CA THR A 292 18.19 16.56 -22.19
C THR A 292 19.43 17.32 -21.73
N ARG A 293 20.11 16.81 -20.68
CA ARG A 293 21.32 17.42 -20.12
C ARG A 293 22.46 17.35 -21.13
N ASP A 294 23.26 18.41 -21.17
CA ASP A 294 24.49 18.49 -21.97
C ASP A 294 25.57 17.51 -21.47
N ASN A 295 25.74 17.42 -20.15
CA ASN A 295 26.63 16.46 -19.52
C ASN A 295 25.87 15.73 -18.38
N PRO A 296 25.74 14.39 -18.43
CA PRO A 296 25.03 13.63 -17.41
C PRO A 296 25.66 13.68 -16.01
N GLN A 297 26.99 13.88 -15.92
CA GLN A 297 27.74 13.93 -14.67
C GLN A 297 27.89 15.36 -14.14
N LEU A 298 28.02 16.34 -15.02
CA LEU A 298 28.19 17.77 -14.69
C LEU A 298 27.31 18.66 -15.55
N PRO A 299 25.97 18.62 -15.37
CA PRO A 299 25.05 19.33 -16.25
C PRO A 299 25.18 20.84 -16.10
N GLN A 300 25.42 21.55 -17.20
CA GLN A 300 25.40 23.01 -17.26
C GLN A 300 24.15 23.53 -17.98
N ARG A 301 23.53 22.72 -18.85
CA ARG A 301 22.31 23.04 -19.60
C ARG A 301 21.41 21.80 -19.77
N GLY A 302 20.09 22.02 -19.85
CA GLY A 302 19.10 20.96 -20.03
C GLY A 302 18.44 20.49 -18.74
N TYR A 303 17.63 19.44 -18.81
CA TYR A 303 16.88 18.90 -17.68
C TYR A 303 16.82 17.37 -17.67
N HIS A 304 16.60 16.78 -16.50
CA HIS A 304 16.41 15.35 -16.33
C HIS A 304 15.11 15.10 -15.57
N VAL A 305 14.18 14.39 -16.21
CA VAL A 305 12.93 13.95 -15.59
C VAL A 305 12.96 12.44 -15.53
N ARG A 306 12.77 11.90 -14.32
CA ARG A 306 12.57 10.47 -14.09
C ARG A 306 11.32 10.27 -13.24
N THR A 307 10.34 9.59 -13.80
CA THR A 307 9.13 9.17 -13.09
C THR A 307 9.20 7.67 -12.88
N THR A 308 8.91 7.20 -11.67
CA THR A 308 8.83 5.77 -11.35
C THR A 308 7.53 5.52 -10.62
N SER A 309 6.61 4.80 -11.26
CA SER A 309 5.33 4.39 -10.69
C SER A 309 5.37 2.89 -10.45
N GLU A 310 4.95 2.44 -9.27
CA GLU A 310 4.98 1.04 -8.89
C GLU A 310 3.65 0.64 -8.22
N PHE A 311 3.06 -0.45 -8.70
CA PHE A 311 1.80 -0.99 -8.20
C PHE A 311 2.06 -2.39 -7.64
N ALA A 312 1.65 -2.65 -6.40
CA ALA A 312 1.74 -3.95 -5.73
C ALA A 312 0.38 -4.33 -5.15
N GLY A 313 -0.07 -5.58 -5.36
CA GLY A 313 -1.44 -6.03 -5.03
C GLY A 313 -2.48 -5.62 -6.08
N LEU A 314 -3.32 -6.55 -6.54
CA LEU A 314 -4.22 -6.33 -7.69
C LEU A 314 -5.54 -5.66 -7.23
N SER A 315 -5.56 -4.32 -7.18
CA SER A 315 -6.78 -3.51 -7.07
C SER A 315 -6.99 -2.70 -8.34
N ALA A 316 -8.17 -2.75 -8.96
CA ALA A 316 -8.45 -2.06 -10.22
C ALA A 316 -9.76 -1.25 -10.16
N PRO A 317 -9.81 -0.06 -10.78
CA PRO A 317 -11.08 0.63 -11.01
C PRO A 317 -11.97 -0.19 -11.95
N VAL A 318 -13.27 -0.28 -11.65
CA VAL A 318 -14.24 -0.95 -12.52
C VAL A 318 -14.70 0.04 -13.58
N ALA A 319 -14.58 -0.32 -14.86
CA ALA A 319 -14.93 0.55 -15.99
C ALA A 319 -14.22 1.92 -15.99
N SER A 320 -13.00 2.00 -15.45
CA SER A 320 -12.22 3.24 -15.28
C SER A 320 -12.86 4.29 -14.35
N ASP A 321 -13.88 3.90 -13.58
CA ASP A 321 -14.49 4.76 -12.56
C ASP A 321 -13.67 4.67 -11.25
N PRO A 322 -12.99 5.74 -10.81
CA PRO A 322 -12.19 5.71 -9.59
C PRO A 322 -13.02 5.49 -8.32
N ASP A 323 -14.34 5.75 -8.38
CA ASP A 323 -15.28 5.59 -7.27
C ASP A 323 -15.76 4.14 -7.14
N ARG A 324 -15.46 3.27 -8.11
CA ARG A 324 -15.80 1.83 -8.09
C ARG A 324 -14.54 1.00 -8.21
N ARG A 325 -14.26 0.15 -7.24
CA ARG A 325 -13.02 -0.63 -7.18
C ARG A 325 -13.30 -2.10 -6.92
N ILE A 326 -12.53 -2.95 -7.57
CA ILE A 326 -12.46 -4.37 -7.26
C ILE A 326 -11.06 -4.70 -6.75
N ALA A 327 -11.00 -5.50 -5.69
CA ALA A 327 -9.76 -5.95 -5.08
C ALA A 327 -9.82 -7.46 -4.82
N LEU A 328 -8.73 -8.15 -5.17
CA LEU A 328 -8.51 -9.54 -4.83
C LEU A 328 -7.38 -9.62 -3.80
N GLU A 329 -7.70 -10.11 -2.60
CA GLU A 329 -6.76 -10.27 -1.50
C GLU A 329 -6.52 -11.76 -1.27
N ILE A 330 -5.25 -12.17 -1.18
CA ILE A 330 -4.85 -13.52 -0.77
C ILE A 330 -4.11 -13.36 0.55
N LEU A 331 -4.52 -14.11 1.56
CA LEU A 331 -4.01 -14.01 2.93
C LEU A 331 -3.54 -15.38 3.44
N SER A 332 -2.37 -15.36 4.06
CA SER A 332 -1.94 -16.39 5.01
C SER A 332 -1.47 -15.68 6.27
N SER A 333 -2.10 -15.96 7.40
CA SER A 333 -1.80 -15.32 8.68
C SER A 333 -1.75 -16.37 9.78
N ALA A 334 -0.81 -16.24 10.70
CA ALA A 334 -0.77 -17.01 11.95
C ALA A 334 -0.71 -16.01 13.11
N ALA A 335 -1.64 -16.11 14.05
CA ALA A 335 -1.75 -15.20 15.18
C ALA A 335 -1.86 -15.97 16.49
N ASP A 336 -0.91 -15.74 17.39
CA ASP A 336 -0.97 -16.27 18.75
C ASP A 336 -1.99 -15.47 19.59
N LYS A 337 -3.02 -16.15 20.07
CA LYS A 337 -4.08 -15.60 20.92
C LYS A 337 -3.77 -15.95 22.37
N SER A 338 -2.73 -15.33 22.92
CA SER A 338 -2.28 -15.56 24.31
C SER A 338 -3.36 -15.37 25.39
N TRP A 339 -4.44 -14.65 25.11
CA TRP A 339 -5.59 -14.50 26.00
C TRP A 339 -6.60 -15.67 25.94
N ALA A 340 -6.49 -16.56 24.96
CA ALA A 340 -7.34 -17.73 24.77
C ALA A 340 -6.52 -19.03 24.52
N SER A 341 -5.23 -19.04 24.91
CA SER A 341 -4.32 -20.18 24.93
C SER A 341 -4.25 -21.02 23.64
N HIS A 342 -4.36 -20.40 22.47
CA HIS A 342 -4.23 -21.07 21.18
C HIS A 342 -3.59 -20.19 20.11
N GLU A 343 -3.10 -20.81 19.05
CA GLU A 343 -2.69 -20.16 17.82
C GLU A 343 -3.76 -20.32 16.75
N GLU A 344 -4.09 -19.25 16.05
CA GLU A 344 -5.05 -19.24 14.93
C GLU A 344 -4.31 -19.04 13.61
N VAL A 345 -4.40 -20.03 12.71
CA VAL A 345 -3.85 -19.97 11.36
C VAL A 345 -4.98 -19.80 10.35
N LEU A 346 -4.90 -18.76 9.52
CA LEU A 346 -5.87 -18.41 8.49
C LEU A 346 -5.20 -18.50 7.12
N ARG A 347 -5.83 -19.18 6.17
CA ARG A 347 -5.38 -19.28 4.77
C ARG A 347 -6.56 -19.14 3.83
N GLY A 348 -6.43 -18.29 2.83
CA GLY A 348 -7.47 -18.16 1.80
C GLY A 348 -7.42 -16.81 1.12
N GLY A 349 -8.58 -16.30 0.72
CA GLY A 349 -8.67 -15.02 0.05
C GLY A 349 -10.05 -14.39 0.14
N SER A 350 -10.09 -13.11 -0.24
CA SER A 350 -11.32 -12.35 -0.36
C SER A 350 -11.38 -11.59 -1.68
N LEU A 351 -12.59 -11.48 -2.21
CA LEU A 351 -12.94 -10.65 -3.35
C LEU A 351 -13.79 -9.51 -2.84
N ARG A 352 -13.30 -8.28 -2.97
CA ARG A 352 -13.99 -7.07 -2.52
C ARG A 352 -14.39 -6.21 -3.70
N TYR A 353 -15.65 -5.81 -3.74
CA TYR A 353 -16.16 -4.75 -4.61
C TYR A 353 -16.58 -3.57 -3.74
N GLN A 354 -16.01 -2.40 -4.00
CA GLN A 354 -16.25 -1.17 -3.26
C GLN A 354 -16.78 -0.09 -4.20
N TRP A 355 -17.78 0.66 -3.77
CA TRP A 355 -18.29 1.81 -4.52
C TRP A 355 -18.59 3.00 -3.61
N LEU A 356 -18.50 4.20 -4.17
CA LEU A 356 -18.93 5.43 -3.53
C LEU A 356 -20.37 5.79 -3.94
N SER A 357 -21.22 6.16 -2.97
CA SER A 357 -22.55 6.71 -3.24
C SER A 357 -22.45 8.17 -3.72
N PRO A 358 -23.51 8.75 -4.31
CA PRO A 358 -23.53 10.17 -4.69
C PRO A 358 -23.23 11.13 -3.52
N ASP A 359 -23.60 10.73 -2.30
CA ASP A 359 -23.32 11.48 -1.07
C ASP A 359 -21.88 11.28 -0.53
N ARG A 360 -21.03 10.58 -1.29
CA ARG A 360 -19.68 10.13 -0.92
C ARG A 360 -19.61 9.11 0.22
N ASP A 361 -20.65 8.29 0.38
CA ASP A 361 -20.60 7.16 1.30
C ASP A 361 -19.90 5.97 0.69
N MET A 362 -19.09 5.29 1.48
CA MET A 362 -18.36 4.13 1.03
C MET A 362 -19.16 2.87 1.35
N HIS A 363 -19.47 2.10 0.31
CA HIS A 363 -20.03 0.77 0.44
C HIS A 363 -19.01 -0.24 -0.06
N SER A 364 -18.90 -1.38 0.61
CA SER A 364 -18.12 -2.51 0.11
C SER A 364 -18.84 -3.82 0.36
N ILE A 365 -18.89 -4.66 -0.66
CA ILE A 365 -19.31 -6.06 -0.58
C ILE A 365 -18.04 -6.91 -0.72
N GLU A 366 -17.83 -7.81 0.22
CA GLU A 366 -16.66 -8.68 0.28
C GLU A 366 -17.10 -10.12 0.43
N TYR A 367 -16.74 -10.96 -0.54
CA TYR A 367 -16.85 -12.40 -0.43
C TYR A 367 -15.53 -12.96 0.09
N THR A 368 -15.57 -13.79 1.12
CA THR A 368 -14.39 -14.34 1.79
C THR A 368 -14.50 -15.86 1.87
N ALA A 369 -13.43 -16.56 1.49
CA ALA A 369 -13.28 -18.00 1.65
C ALA A 369 -11.97 -18.29 2.39
N LEU A 370 -12.08 -18.79 3.63
CA LEU A 370 -10.96 -18.98 4.55
C LEU A 370 -10.96 -20.39 5.14
N TRP A 371 -9.85 -21.09 4.95
CA TRP A 371 -9.46 -22.21 5.79
C TRP A 371 -8.87 -21.68 7.09
N ARG A 372 -9.38 -22.13 8.22
CA ARG A 372 -8.97 -21.67 9.55
C ARG A 372 -8.58 -22.88 10.39
N GLN A 373 -7.47 -22.79 11.09
CA GLN A 373 -6.97 -23.86 11.93
C GLN A 373 -6.65 -23.32 13.32
N LEU A 374 -7.30 -23.90 14.33
CA LEU A 374 -7.01 -23.71 15.74
C LEU A 374 -5.96 -24.75 16.16
N THR A 375 -4.74 -24.31 16.45
CA THR A 375 -3.58 -25.18 16.72
C THR A 375 -2.76 -24.68 17.91
N SER A 376 -1.67 -25.39 18.22
CA SER A 376 -0.69 -25.01 19.25
C SER A 376 -1.32 -24.69 20.60
N LEU A 377 -2.25 -25.55 21.05
CA LEU A 377 -3.00 -25.34 22.29
C LEU A 377 -2.06 -25.33 23.50
N GLY A 378 -2.20 -24.31 24.35
CA GLY A 378 -1.45 -24.21 25.60
C GLY A 378 -1.73 -25.36 26.56
N PRO A 379 -0.79 -25.72 27.46
CA PRO A 379 -0.97 -26.82 28.41
C PRO A 379 -2.17 -26.60 29.34
N GLY A 380 -2.50 -25.33 29.63
CA GLY A 380 -3.66 -24.91 30.44
C GLY A 380 -4.92 -24.56 29.65
N ALA A 381 -4.98 -24.85 28.34
CA ALA A 381 -6.15 -24.51 27.52
C ALA A 381 -7.44 -25.12 28.07
N SER A 382 -8.47 -24.29 28.16
CA SER A 382 -9.78 -24.64 28.68
C SER A 382 -10.51 -25.68 27.81
N PRO A 383 -11.50 -26.43 28.36
CA PRO A 383 -12.26 -27.41 27.60
C PRO A 383 -12.97 -26.81 26.38
N THR A 384 -13.44 -25.56 26.48
CA THR A 384 -14.08 -24.85 25.36
C THR A 384 -13.11 -24.59 24.20
N VAL A 385 -11.88 -24.14 24.49
CA VAL A 385 -10.83 -23.93 23.47
C VAL A 385 -10.41 -25.26 22.83
N ARG A 386 -10.30 -26.33 23.63
CA ARG A 386 -9.95 -27.67 23.13
C ARG A 386 -11.06 -28.28 22.26
N ALA A 387 -12.32 -27.99 22.56
CA ALA A 387 -13.46 -28.51 21.80
C ALA A 387 -13.54 -27.91 20.38
N ASP A 388 -13.16 -26.64 20.22
CA ASP A 388 -13.17 -25.95 18.93
C ASP A 388 -11.89 -26.17 18.11
N ALA A 389 -10.88 -26.85 18.67
CA ALA A 389 -9.59 -27.08 18.02
C ALA A 389 -9.69 -27.88 16.72
N GLY A 390 -8.79 -27.60 15.77
CA GLY A 390 -8.76 -28.24 14.46
C GLY A 390 -9.14 -27.29 13.32
N ASP A 391 -9.51 -27.89 12.18
CA ASP A 391 -9.77 -27.16 10.94
C ASP A 391 -11.23 -26.73 10.80
N SER A 392 -11.45 -25.59 10.14
CA SER A 392 -12.76 -25.12 9.74
C SER A 392 -12.73 -24.23 8.51
N LEU A 393 -13.64 -24.47 7.58
CA LEU A 393 -13.86 -23.64 6.40
C LEU A 393 -14.94 -22.59 6.67
N LYS A 394 -14.59 -21.31 6.51
CA LYS A 394 -15.54 -20.19 6.51
C LYS A 394 -15.70 -19.64 5.10
N SER A 395 -16.94 -19.65 4.64
CA SER A 395 -17.36 -18.92 3.45
C SER A 395 -18.41 -17.90 3.87
N SER A 396 -18.13 -16.62 3.59
CA SER A 396 -18.96 -15.53 4.09
C SER A 396 -19.03 -14.35 3.14
N LEU A 397 -20.21 -13.73 3.08
CA LEU A 397 -20.46 -12.47 2.39
C LEU A 397 -20.58 -11.35 3.43
N ARG A 398 -19.76 -10.32 3.29
CA ARG A 398 -19.70 -9.18 4.19
C ARG A 398 -20.07 -7.90 3.45
N HIS A 399 -20.96 -7.10 4.01
CA HIS A 399 -21.28 -5.76 3.55
C HIS A 399 -20.81 -4.75 4.60
N ILE A 400 -20.05 -3.75 4.17
CA ILE A 400 -19.57 -2.65 4.99
C ILE A 400 -20.10 -1.35 4.41
N PHE A 401 -20.80 -0.59 5.25
CA PHE A 401 -21.19 0.79 4.96
C PHE A 401 -20.38 1.72 5.87
N ARG A 402 -19.81 2.78 5.29
CA ARG A 402 -19.08 3.81 6.03
C ARG A 402 -19.47 5.19 5.52
N ARG A 403 -19.94 6.03 6.44
CA ARG A 403 -20.09 7.48 6.26
C ARG A 403 -19.19 8.17 7.27
N ASP A 404 -18.30 9.04 6.82
CA ASP A 404 -17.37 9.77 7.69
C ASP A 404 -17.41 11.26 7.35
N THR A 405 -18.05 12.03 8.23
CA THR A 405 -18.22 13.49 8.09
C THR A 405 -17.34 14.27 9.06
N ARG A 406 -16.40 13.57 9.73
CA ARG A 406 -15.50 14.19 10.70
C ARG A 406 -14.51 15.10 9.98
N ASP A 407 -14.19 16.21 10.64
CA ASP A 407 -13.17 17.16 10.18
C ASP A 407 -11.77 16.54 10.12
N ASN A 408 -11.40 15.80 11.16
CA ASN A 408 -10.15 15.07 11.25
C ASN A 408 -10.41 13.66 11.80
N PRO A 409 -10.15 12.59 11.04
CA PRO A 409 -10.38 11.21 11.48
C PRO A 409 -9.55 10.80 12.71
N GLN A 410 -8.37 11.39 12.91
CA GLN A 410 -7.48 11.07 14.02
C GLN A 410 -7.77 11.93 15.26
N LEU A 411 -8.05 13.21 15.08
CA LEU A 411 -8.37 14.17 16.15
C LEU A 411 -9.69 14.88 15.88
N PRO A 412 -10.82 14.17 15.92
CA PRO A 412 -12.10 14.75 15.56
C PRO A 412 -12.46 15.88 16.53
N GLN A 413 -12.74 17.06 15.98
CA GLN A 413 -13.33 18.16 16.74
C GLN A 413 -14.79 18.38 16.37
N ARG A 414 -15.16 18.06 15.12
CA ARG A 414 -16.50 18.23 14.61
C ARG A 414 -16.88 17.09 13.67
N GLY A 415 -18.15 16.71 13.71
CA GLY A 415 -18.73 15.74 12.78
C GLY A 415 -18.81 14.34 13.39
N TYR A 416 -19.24 13.38 12.57
CA TYR A 416 -19.51 12.02 13.02
C TYR A 416 -19.10 10.98 11.96
N HIS A 417 -18.82 9.77 12.41
CA HIS A 417 -18.69 8.59 11.58
C HIS A 417 -19.70 7.54 11.97
N ILE A 418 -20.15 6.81 10.97
CA ILE A 418 -20.99 5.64 11.08
C ILE A 418 -20.32 4.54 10.28
N ARG A 419 -20.11 3.39 10.90
CA ARG A 419 -19.68 2.17 10.23
C ARG A 419 -20.62 1.04 10.59
N THR A 420 -21.22 0.43 9.59
CA THR A 420 -22.04 -0.77 9.75
C THR A 420 -21.35 -1.90 9.02
N THR A 421 -21.12 -3.01 9.72
CA THR A 421 -20.58 -4.25 9.13
C THR A 421 -21.58 -5.35 9.34
N THR A 422 -22.03 -5.99 8.27
CA THR A 422 -22.94 -7.14 8.31
C THR A 422 -22.28 -8.29 7.56
N GLU A 423 -22.12 -9.44 8.20
CA GLU A 423 -21.49 -10.64 7.66
C GLU A 423 -22.48 -11.80 7.74
N LEU A 424 -22.66 -12.51 6.63
CA LEU A 424 -23.47 -13.72 6.55
C LEU A 424 -22.58 -14.88 6.12
N ALA A 425 -22.57 -15.97 6.89
CA ALA A 425 -21.75 -17.16 6.63
C ALA A 425 -22.62 -18.42 6.54
N GLY A 426 -22.21 -19.40 5.70
CA GLY A 426 -22.75 -20.76 5.69
C GLY A 426 -24.19 -20.98 5.21
N VAL A 427 -24.95 -19.91 4.96
CA VAL A 427 -26.35 -19.99 4.49
C VAL A 427 -26.40 -20.18 2.98
N GLY A 428 -27.27 -21.10 2.52
CA GLY A 428 -27.51 -21.36 1.11
C GLY A 428 -26.23 -21.76 0.35
N PRO A 429 -25.84 -21.04 -0.73
CA PRO A 429 -24.69 -21.39 -1.56
C PRO A 429 -23.33 -21.11 -0.90
N LEU A 430 -23.30 -20.39 0.24
CA LEU A 430 -22.05 -20.06 0.90
C LEU A 430 -21.37 -21.32 1.46
N ALA A 431 -22.14 -22.30 1.97
CA ALA A 431 -21.64 -23.57 2.51
C ALA A 431 -20.46 -23.41 3.52
N GLY A 432 -19.81 -24.50 3.91
CA GLY A 432 -18.72 -24.50 4.89
C GLY A 432 -19.16 -25.00 6.27
N ASP A 433 -18.28 -24.83 7.26
CA ASP A 433 -18.41 -25.49 8.57
C ASP A 433 -19.05 -24.61 9.65
N VAL A 434 -19.39 -23.37 9.32
CA VAL A 434 -20.02 -22.39 10.21
C VAL A 434 -21.14 -21.65 9.50
N ALA A 435 -22.26 -21.44 10.19
CA ALA A 435 -23.37 -20.64 9.71
C ALA A 435 -23.84 -19.64 10.77
N PHE A 436 -23.80 -18.35 10.42
CA PHE A 436 -24.23 -17.27 11.31
C PHE A 436 -24.50 -15.98 10.52
N SER A 437 -25.23 -15.07 11.16
CA SER A 437 -25.31 -13.66 10.79
C SER A 437 -24.65 -12.84 11.89
N LYS A 438 -23.67 -12.01 11.53
CA LYS A 438 -22.92 -11.16 12.43
C LYS A 438 -23.10 -9.71 12.00
N SER A 439 -23.56 -8.85 12.90
CA SER A 439 -23.77 -7.43 12.67
C SER A 439 -22.99 -6.62 13.69
N GLU A 440 -22.27 -5.59 13.24
CA GLU A 440 -21.53 -4.65 14.07
C GLU A 440 -21.86 -3.22 13.62
N LEU A 441 -22.11 -2.34 14.59
CA LEU A 441 -22.38 -0.93 14.39
C LEU A 441 -21.39 -0.12 15.22
N GLU A 442 -20.62 0.75 14.56
CA GLU A 442 -19.73 1.71 15.19
C GLU A 442 -20.19 3.12 14.88
N LEU A 443 -20.53 3.86 15.92
CA LEU A 443 -20.87 5.27 15.88
C LEU A 443 -19.81 6.05 16.64
N GLY A 444 -19.38 7.17 16.08
CA GLY A 444 -18.46 8.04 16.78
C GLY A 444 -18.59 9.47 16.29
N GLY A 445 -18.41 10.44 17.16
CA GLY A 445 -18.48 11.84 16.77
C GLY A 445 -17.84 12.75 17.79
N ALA A 446 -17.60 13.99 17.37
CA ALA A 446 -17.08 15.04 18.23
C ALA A 446 -17.82 16.36 17.99
N VAL A 447 -17.97 17.12 19.06
CA VAL A 447 -18.56 18.46 19.05
C VAL A 447 -17.61 19.41 19.78
N PRO A 448 -17.32 20.61 19.24
CA PRO A 448 -16.50 21.59 19.93
C PRO A 448 -17.27 22.20 21.11
N LEU A 449 -16.62 22.34 22.27
CA LEU A 449 -17.27 22.83 23.48
C LEU A 449 -17.34 24.36 23.59
N SER A 450 -16.42 25.08 22.93
CA SER A 450 -16.37 26.54 22.97
C SER A 450 -15.91 27.11 21.65
N GLN A 451 -16.58 28.17 21.19
CA GLN A 451 -16.15 28.94 20.02
C GLN A 451 -15.00 29.92 20.37
N ARG A 452 -14.81 30.24 21.67
CA ARG A 452 -13.76 31.17 22.14
C ARG A 452 -12.43 30.47 22.46
N ALA A 453 -12.46 29.18 22.76
CA ALA A 453 -11.27 28.36 23.03
C ALA A 453 -11.18 27.24 21.97
N PRO A 454 -10.64 27.54 20.78
CA PRO A 454 -10.45 26.52 19.75
C PRO A 454 -9.56 25.39 20.29
N GLY A 455 -9.80 24.15 19.86
CA GLY A 455 -9.02 22.99 20.31
C GLY A 455 -9.74 22.06 21.29
N VAL A 456 -10.75 22.53 22.02
CA VAL A 456 -11.48 21.71 23.03
C VAL A 456 -12.70 21.03 22.42
N SER A 457 -12.71 19.70 22.37
CA SER A 457 -13.83 18.92 21.84
C SER A 457 -14.30 17.81 22.79
N LEU A 458 -15.63 17.66 22.86
CA LEU A 458 -16.28 16.51 23.49
C LEU A 458 -16.57 15.47 22.41
N GLY A 459 -15.96 14.30 22.53
CA GLY A 459 -16.19 13.14 21.70
C GLY A 459 -17.02 12.09 22.42
N ALA A 460 -17.88 11.42 21.65
CA ALA A 460 -18.61 10.24 22.10
C ALA A 460 -18.50 9.13 21.06
N GLY A 461 -18.45 7.88 21.51
CA GLY A 461 -18.45 6.71 20.64
C GLY A 461 -19.29 5.58 21.22
N LEU A 462 -19.92 4.81 20.34
CA LEU A 462 -20.75 3.66 20.67
C LEU A 462 -20.44 2.53 19.69
N ARG A 463 -20.18 1.33 20.20
CA ARG A 463 -20.01 0.09 19.43
C ARG A 463 -21.01 -0.93 19.93
N LEU A 464 -21.76 -1.52 19.00
CA LEU A 464 -22.72 -2.58 19.26
C LEU A 464 -22.41 -3.74 18.33
N GLY A 465 -22.57 -4.98 18.81
CA GLY A 465 -22.44 -6.13 17.95
C GLY A 465 -23.30 -7.30 18.39
N ALA A 466 -23.79 -8.05 17.40
CA ALA A 466 -24.62 -9.21 17.57
C ALA A 466 -24.22 -10.32 16.60
N LEU A 467 -24.04 -11.53 17.13
CA LEU A 467 -23.77 -12.75 16.38
C LEU A 467 -24.93 -13.72 16.64
N CYS A 468 -25.62 -14.05 15.57
CA CYS A 468 -26.78 -14.93 15.57
C CYS A 468 -26.41 -16.21 14.81
N PRO A 469 -26.27 -17.37 15.48
CA PRO A 469 -26.11 -18.65 14.81
C PRO A 469 -27.29 -18.96 13.91
N LEU A 470 -27.03 -19.55 12.74
CA LEU A 470 -28.02 -19.89 11.72
C LEU A 470 -27.90 -21.37 11.34
N PRO A 471 -28.95 -21.99 10.77
CA PRO A 471 -28.84 -23.34 10.24
C PRO A 471 -27.95 -23.37 9.00
N LEU A 472 -27.19 -24.46 8.85
CA LEU A 472 -26.33 -24.69 7.68
C LEU A 472 -27.16 -25.00 6.43
N GLY A 473 -26.78 -24.42 5.29
CA GLY A 473 -27.38 -24.71 3.99
C GLY A 473 -28.76 -24.06 3.78
N PHE A 474 -29.67 -24.76 3.10
CA PHE A 474 -31.00 -24.26 2.70
C PHE A 474 -32.12 -24.65 3.67
N ALA A 475 -31.84 -25.48 4.68
CA ALA A 475 -32.87 -26.04 5.56
C ALA A 475 -33.12 -25.15 6.78
N SER A 476 -34.26 -24.44 6.80
CA SER A 476 -34.67 -23.54 7.89
C SER A 476 -34.92 -24.26 9.24
N THR A 477 -35.15 -25.57 9.21
CA THR A 477 -35.49 -26.41 10.38
C THR A 477 -34.34 -27.27 10.89
N ALA A 478 -33.14 -27.14 10.32
CA ALA A 478 -31.98 -27.92 10.73
C ALA A 478 -31.48 -27.51 12.12
N ALA A 479 -30.82 -28.47 12.78
CA ALA A 479 -30.02 -28.26 13.99
C ALA A 479 -29.04 -27.08 13.81
N ILE A 480 -29.04 -26.14 14.76
CA ILE A 480 -28.15 -24.98 14.74
C ILE A 480 -26.98 -25.23 15.69
N ALA A 481 -25.77 -25.32 15.12
CA ALA A 481 -24.55 -25.41 15.90
C ALA A 481 -24.27 -24.07 16.65
N PRO A 482 -23.68 -24.10 17.85
CA PRO A 482 -23.26 -22.89 18.55
C PRO A 482 -22.16 -22.13 17.79
N SER A 483 -21.98 -20.85 18.15
CA SER A 483 -20.91 -20.03 17.59
C SER A 483 -19.54 -20.60 17.99
N ARG A 484 -18.62 -20.68 17.03
CA ARG A 484 -17.22 -21.06 17.29
C ARG A 484 -16.43 -19.91 17.90
N LEU A 485 -15.37 -20.22 18.64
CA LEU A 485 -14.47 -19.27 19.27
C LEU A 485 -13.97 -18.17 18.32
N ASN A 486 -13.57 -18.55 17.09
CA ASN A 486 -13.01 -17.65 16.08
C ASN A 486 -14.01 -16.57 15.59
N ASP A 487 -15.30 -16.83 15.70
CA ASP A 487 -16.34 -15.93 15.20
C ASP A 487 -16.92 -15.02 16.30
N ARG A 488 -16.76 -15.38 17.58
CA ARG A 488 -17.22 -14.60 18.74
C ARG A 488 -16.53 -13.24 18.84
N PHE A 489 -17.21 -12.30 19.46
CA PHE A 489 -16.63 -11.00 19.79
C PHE A 489 -15.70 -11.11 21.00
N GLN A 490 -14.62 -10.34 20.96
CA GLN A 490 -13.73 -10.12 22.08
C GLN A 490 -13.75 -8.62 22.39
N LEU A 491 -13.75 -8.26 23.66
CA LEU A 491 -13.85 -6.87 24.09
C LEU A 491 -12.81 -6.57 25.16
N GLY A 492 -12.12 -5.44 25.02
CA GLY A 492 -11.12 -4.97 25.98
C GLY A 492 -9.73 -4.84 25.37
N GLY A 493 -8.96 -3.88 25.87
CA GLY A 493 -7.63 -3.54 25.33
C GLY A 493 -7.47 -2.02 25.15
N PRO A 494 -6.29 -1.56 24.70
CA PRO A 494 -5.99 -0.14 24.59
C PRO A 494 -6.77 0.59 23.49
N THR A 495 -7.24 -0.13 22.45
CA THR A 495 -7.98 0.42 21.30
C THR A 495 -9.50 0.28 21.42
N ASP A 496 -9.98 -0.60 22.31
CA ASP A 496 -11.41 -0.83 22.56
C ASP A 496 -11.82 -0.17 23.88
N VAL A 497 -11.93 -0.96 24.96
CA VAL A 497 -12.25 -0.49 26.30
C VAL A 497 -10.96 -0.43 27.12
N ARG A 498 -10.37 0.78 27.19
CA ARG A 498 -9.15 1.05 27.97
C ARG A 498 -9.37 0.73 29.44
N GLY A 499 -8.30 0.32 30.13
CA GLY A 499 -8.35 -0.10 31.54
C GLY A 499 -8.64 -1.58 31.76
N PHE A 500 -8.74 -2.38 30.69
CA PHE A 500 -8.91 -3.83 30.74
C PHE A 500 -7.86 -4.52 29.87
N LYS A 501 -7.59 -5.79 30.15
CA LYS A 501 -6.69 -6.64 29.36
C LYS A 501 -7.28 -6.83 27.95
N LEU A 502 -6.43 -7.11 26.96
CA LEU A 502 -6.86 -7.48 25.61
C LEU A 502 -7.80 -8.70 25.69
N GLY A 503 -9.04 -8.55 25.19
CA GLY A 503 -10.10 -9.57 25.31
C GLY A 503 -10.62 -9.80 26.73
N GLY A 504 -10.27 -8.95 27.70
CA GLY A 504 -10.51 -9.19 29.12
C GLY A 504 -11.93 -8.92 29.64
N LEU A 505 -12.84 -8.38 28.82
CA LEU A 505 -14.26 -8.24 29.17
C LEU A 505 -15.07 -9.42 28.61
N GLY A 506 -16.09 -9.85 29.36
CA GLY A 506 -17.02 -10.89 28.94
C GLY A 506 -16.72 -12.29 29.51
N PRO A 507 -17.34 -13.34 28.92
CA PRO A 507 -17.24 -14.71 29.41
C PRO A 507 -15.82 -15.27 29.32
N HIS A 508 -15.37 -15.87 30.42
CA HIS A 508 -14.11 -16.60 30.54
C HIS A 508 -14.38 -18.04 30.94
N ASP A 509 -13.55 -18.96 30.46
CA ASP A 509 -13.50 -20.36 30.89
C ASP A 509 -12.12 -20.63 31.49
N GLY A 510 -12.06 -20.72 32.82
CA GLY A 510 -10.79 -20.71 33.55
C GLY A 510 -9.97 -19.46 33.27
N PRO A 511 -8.71 -19.58 32.79
CA PRO A 511 -7.86 -18.44 32.43
C PRO A 511 -8.16 -17.86 31.03
N ASP A 512 -8.92 -18.57 30.19
CA ASP A 512 -9.09 -18.23 28.78
C ASP A 512 -10.29 -17.30 28.55
N ALA A 513 -10.08 -16.23 27.78
CA ALA A 513 -11.11 -15.32 27.31
C ALA A 513 -11.82 -15.92 26.08
N VAL A 514 -12.94 -16.58 26.31
CA VAL A 514 -13.72 -17.29 25.27
C VAL A 514 -14.56 -16.31 24.42
N GLY A 515 -14.85 -15.11 24.94
CA GLY A 515 -15.63 -14.10 24.24
C GLY A 515 -17.13 -14.37 24.24
N GLY A 516 -17.88 -13.58 23.49
CA GLY A 516 -19.35 -13.61 23.51
C GLY A 516 -19.98 -13.25 22.17
N ASP A 517 -21.31 -13.38 22.11
CA ASP A 517 -22.08 -13.22 20.89
C ASP A 517 -22.76 -11.85 20.80
N LEU A 518 -22.94 -11.18 21.93
CA LEU A 518 -23.60 -9.87 22.01
C LEU A 518 -22.77 -8.91 22.84
N PHE A 519 -22.50 -7.72 22.31
CA PHE A 519 -21.72 -6.71 23.05
C PHE A 519 -22.23 -5.30 22.83
N ALA A 520 -21.98 -4.45 23.83
CA ALA A 520 -22.13 -3.01 23.76
C ALA A 520 -20.96 -2.34 24.47
N ALA A 521 -20.37 -1.33 23.83
CA ALA A 521 -19.31 -0.52 24.40
C ALA A 521 -19.52 0.95 24.07
N GLY A 522 -19.32 1.82 25.05
CA GLY A 522 -19.43 3.27 24.92
C GLY A 522 -18.14 3.94 25.38
N SER A 523 -17.82 5.08 24.77
CA SER A 523 -16.71 5.94 25.20
C SER A 523 -17.11 7.40 25.17
N LEU A 524 -16.66 8.15 26.16
CA LEU A 524 -16.73 9.60 26.23
C LEU A 524 -15.31 10.12 26.38
N ASN A 525 -14.94 11.08 25.54
CA ASN A 525 -13.59 11.63 25.47
C ASN A 525 -13.64 13.15 25.47
N LEU A 526 -12.88 13.81 26.33
CA LEU A 526 -12.67 15.24 26.30
C LEU A 526 -11.25 15.51 25.81
N LEU A 527 -11.10 16.10 24.63
CA LEU A 527 -9.82 16.48 24.06
C LEU A 527 -9.59 17.98 24.26
N PHE A 528 -8.38 18.36 24.67
CA PHE A 528 -7.99 19.76 24.77
C PHE A 528 -6.51 19.96 24.37
N PRO A 529 -6.17 21.15 23.84
CA PRO A 529 -4.81 21.44 23.41
C PRO A 529 -3.88 21.59 24.61
N LEU A 530 -2.58 21.38 24.39
CA LEU A 530 -1.58 21.65 25.42
C LEU A 530 -1.47 23.16 25.69
N PRO A 531 -1.38 23.59 26.96
CA PRO A 531 -1.38 25.02 27.33
C PRO A 531 -0.33 25.88 26.61
N TYR A 532 0.83 25.30 26.28
CA TYR A 532 1.97 26.01 25.70
C TYR A 532 2.08 25.92 24.17
N ARG A 533 1.28 25.07 23.51
CA ARG A 533 1.42 24.75 22.07
C ARG A 533 0.25 25.23 21.20
N GLY A 534 -0.82 25.75 21.82
CA GLY A 534 -1.99 26.28 21.11
C GLY A 534 -2.89 25.21 20.46
N PRO A 535 -4.00 25.65 19.82
CA PRO A 535 -5.06 24.78 19.27
C PRO A 535 -4.64 23.90 18.08
N ASP A 536 -3.64 24.35 17.31
CA ASP A 536 -3.18 23.69 16.08
C ASP A 536 -2.17 22.56 16.33
N SER A 537 -1.81 22.35 17.60
CA SER A 537 -0.90 21.28 18.00
C SER A 537 -1.46 19.90 17.65
N ALA A 538 -0.63 19.09 16.97
CA ALA A 538 -0.86 17.67 16.76
C ALA A 538 -0.83 16.85 18.06
N LEU A 539 -0.32 17.43 19.16
CA LEU A 539 -0.29 16.84 20.49
C LEU A 539 -1.40 17.41 21.37
N ARG A 540 -2.24 16.52 21.93
CA ARG A 540 -3.40 16.87 22.76
C ARG A 540 -3.45 16.08 24.05
N MET A 541 -4.10 16.65 25.04
CA MET A 541 -4.48 15.95 26.26
C MET A 541 -5.91 15.40 26.11
N GLN A 542 -6.16 14.24 26.69
CA GLN A 542 -7.44 13.55 26.67
C GLN A 542 -7.85 13.17 28.09
N LEU A 543 -9.09 13.47 28.47
CA LEU A 543 -9.78 12.76 29.56
C LEU A 543 -10.75 11.78 28.93
N PHE A 544 -10.92 10.60 29.52
CA PHE A 544 -11.85 9.63 28.98
C PHE A 544 -12.57 8.82 30.05
N ALA A 545 -13.76 8.36 29.68
CA ALA A 545 -14.52 7.34 30.39
C ALA A 545 -15.04 6.33 29.36
N ASN A 546 -14.79 5.05 29.59
CA ASN A 546 -15.28 3.97 28.75
C ASN A 546 -16.15 3.03 29.58
N ALA A 547 -17.19 2.49 28.96
CA ALA A 547 -18.02 1.46 29.52
C ALA A 547 -18.17 0.33 28.49
N GLY A 548 -18.19 -0.91 28.94
CA GLY A 548 -18.28 -2.06 28.04
C GLY A 548 -18.94 -3.25 28.68
N ARG A 549 -19.61 -4.05 27.85
CA ARG A 549 -20.18 -5.32 28.26
C ARG A 549 -20.26 -6.29 27.08
N LEU A 550 -19.91 -7.54 27.37
CA LEU A 550 -19.95 -8.67 26.44
C LEU A 550 -20.67 -9.84 27.11
N VAL A 551 -21.56 -10.49 26.37
CA VAL A 551 -22.42 -11.60 26.84
C VAL A 551 -22.43 -12.72 25.78
N ALA A 552 -22.39 -13.98 26.22
CA ALA A 552 -22.58 -15.14 25.34
C ALA A 552 -24.04 -15.60 25.33
N LEU A 553 -24.50 -16.12 24.20
CA LEU A 553 -25.79 -16.79 24.07
C LEU A 553 -25.77 -18.06 24.92
N LYS A 554 -26.79 -18.19 25.78
CA LYS A 554 -27.01 -19.42 26.53
C LYS A 554 -28.17 -20.19 25.89
N PRO A 555 -27.97 -21.45 25.47
CA PRO A 555 -29.09 -22.29 25.04
C PRO A 555 -30.03 -22.50 26.24
N SER A 556 -31.25 -21.98 26.14
CA SER A 556 -32.30 -22.33 27.10
C SER A 556 -32.87 -23.68 26.67
N ALA A 557 -32.67 -24.71 27.50
CA ALA A 557 -33.42 -25.95 27.35
C ALA A 557 -34.93 -25.62 27.32
N ALA A 558 -35.67 -26.28 26.42
CA ALA A 558 -37.12 -26.23 26.46
C ALA A 558 -37.57 -26.69 27.85
N ALA A 559 -38.42 -25.91 28.50
CA ALA A 559 -38.95 -26.23 29.82
C ALA A 559 -39.66 -27.59 29.77
N GLY A 560 -38.99 -28.62 30.30
CA GLY A 560 -39.56 -29.92 30.61
C GLY A 560 -39.14 -30.28 32.03
N GLY A 561 -40.12 -30.40 32.93
CA GLY A 561 -39.95 -30.98 34.27
C GLY A 561 -40.19 -30.02 35.44
N ASP A 562 -41.43 -30.00 35.92
CA ASP A 562 -41.94 -29.69 37.26
C ASP A 562 -41.72 -28.31 37.90
N LYS A 563 -42.76 -27.47 37.75
CA LYS A 563 -43.15 -26.51 38.79
C LYS A 563 -44.60 -26.78 39.22
N GLN A 564 -44.76 -27.46 40.35
CA GLN A 564 -45.92 -27.22 41.22
C GLN A 564 -45.81 -25.80 41.79
N GLY A 565 -46.81 -24.95 41.56
CA GLY A 565 -46.96 -23.68 42.26
C GLY A 565 -47.46 -22.51 41.40
N GLN A 566 -48.79 -22.49 41.19
CA GLN A 566 -49.72 -21.34 41.06
C GLN A 566 -49.29 -20.05 40.33
N GLY A 567 -50.08 -19.70 39.31
CA GLY A 567 -50.22 -18.34 38.79
C GLY A 567 -50.83 -18.30 37.38
N GLN A 568 -52.16 -18.21 37.28
CA GLN A 568 -52.90 -18.09 36.02
C GLN A 568 -52.62 -16.75 35.31
N GLY A 569 -52.40 -16.83 33.99
CA GLY A 569 -52.45 -15.71 33.07
C GLY A 569 -52.55 -16.25 31.64
N GLN A 570 -53.77 -16.34 31.11
CA GLN A 570 -54.04 -16.76 29.73
C GLN A 570 -53.56 -15.71 28.73
N GLY A 571 -52.72 -16.12 27.77
CA GLY A 571 -52.44 -15.40 26.54
C GLY A 571 -52.25 -16.42 25.42
N GLN A 572 -53.15 -16.42 24.44
CA GLN A 572 -53.21 -17.39 23.35
C GLN A 572 -51.97 -17.27 22.44
N SER A 573 -51.37 -18.42 22.10
CA SER A 573 -50.25 -18.55 21.17
C SER A 573 -50.76 -18.51 19.71
N ALA A 574 -50.38 -17.48 18.96
CA ALA A 574 -50.52 -17.46 17.51
C ALA A 574 -49.24 -17.98 16.85
N ASP A 575 -49.39 -18.86 15.86
CA ASP A 575 -48.29 -19.44 15.07
C ASP A 575 -47.37 -18.36 14.47
N MET A 576 -46.07 -18.44 14.77
CA MET A 576 -45.05 -17.52 14.26
C MET A 576 -44.35 -18.13 13.03
N THR A 577 -44.63 -17.56 11.85
CA THR A 577 -43.86 -17.84 10.63
C THR A 577 -42.57 -17.00 10.59
N PRO A 578 -41.52 -17.39 9.85
CA PRO A 578 -40.25 -16.63 9.75
C PRO A 578 -40.41 -15.14 9.36
N ALA A 579 -41.47 -14.80 8.61
CA ALA A 579 -41.80 -13.43 8.24
C ALA A 579 -42.33 -12.56 9.42
N SER A 580 -42.78 -13.18 10.51
CA SER A 580 -43.18 -12.47 11.75
C SER A 580 -41.98 -12.11 12.62
N VAL A 581 -40.93 -12.94 12.62
CA VAL A 581 -39.66 -12.71 13.33
C VAL A 581 -38.84 -11.59 12.67
N ALA A 582 -38.78 -11.56 11.33
CA ALA A 582 -38.16 -10.46 10.59
C ALA A 582 -38.87 -9.11 10.80
N ARG A 583 -40.21 -9.12 10.94
CA ARG A 583 -41.00 -7.92 11.28
C ARG A 583 -40.81 -7.51 12.74
N GLY A 584 -40.68 -8.44 13.67
CA GLY A 584 -40.36 -8.15 15.07
C GLY A 584 -38.99 -7.51 15.27
N LEU A 585 -37.98 -7.96 14.51
CA LEU A 585 -36.65 -7.33 14.45
C LEU A 585 -36.69 -5.94 13.82
N ALA A 586 -37.46 -5.74 12.75
CA ALA A 586 -37.66 -4.42 12.16
C ALA A 586 -38.37 -3.44 13.09
N HIS A 587 -39.33 -3.91 13.91
CA HIS A 587 -40.05 -3.09 14.89
C HIS A 587 -39.19 -2.72 16.10
N ALA A 588 -38.40 -3.66 16.62
CA ALA A 588 -37.46 -3.41 17.71
C ALA A 588 -36.32 -2.45 17.32
N VAL A 589 -35.91 -2.46 16.04
CA VAL A 589 -34.97 -1.47 15.48
C VAL A 589 -35.66 -0.12 15.23
N GLY A 590 -36.94 -0.10 14.87
CA GLY A 590 -37.74 1.11 14.68
C GLY A 590 -38.04 1.87 15.98
N ASP A 591 -38.29 1.18 17.09
CA ASP A 591 -38.56 1.79 18.40
C ASP A 591 -37.29 2.42 19.02
N LEU A 592 -36.10 1.91 18.65
CA LEU A 592 -34.80 2.47 19.07
C LEU A 592 -34.44 3.77 18.32
N VAL A 593 -35.10 4.04 17.19
CA VAL A 593 -34.83 5.20 16.30
C VAL A 593 -35.89 6.31 16.45
N SER A 594 -37.04 6.04 17.07
CA SER A 594 -38.21 6.95 17.04
C SER A 594 -38.76 7.46 18.39
N GLY A 595 -38.17 7.12 19.54
CA GLY A 595 -38.61 7.64 20.84
C GLY A 595 -38.12 9.06 21.15
N PRO A 596 -38.97 10.00 21.64
CA PRO A 596 -38.53 11.33 22.07
C PRO A 596 -37.70 11.24 23.37
N PRO A 597 -36.71 12.13 23.59
CA PRO A 597 -35.85 12.07 24.76
C PRO A 597 -36.59 12.59 26.00
N SER A 598 -36.95 11.71 26.93
CA SER A 598 -37.47 12.11 28.24
C SER A 598 -36.37 12.17 29.30
N VAL A 599 -36.32 13.32 29.96
CA VAL A 599 -35.39 13.71 31.02
C VAL A 599 -35.77 12.99 32.32
N ALA A 600 -34.82 12.34 32.98
CA ALA A 600 -34.95 11.91 34.38
C ALA A 600 -33.70 12.32 35.18
N ALA A 601 -33.93 13.15 36.19
CA ALA A 601 -32.95 13.85 37.01
C ALA A 601 -32.56 13.06 38.28
N GLY A 602 -31.34 13.32 38.79
CA GLY A 602 -31.08 13.44 40.23
C GLY A 602 -30.17 12.41 40.91
N MET A 603 -28.91 12.76 41.16
CA MET A 603 -28.24 12.65 42.48
C MET A 603 -26.83 13.27 42.42
N GLY A 604 -26.55 14.25 43.29
CA GLY A 604 -25.27 14.97 43.35
C GLY A 604 -24.76 15.16 44.79
N LEU A 605 -23.44 15.23 44.94
CA LEU A 605 -22.74 15.76 46.12
C LEU A 605 -21.42 16.43 45.68
N VAL A 606 -21.05 17.53 46.34
CA VAL A 606 -20.12 18.58 45.86
C VAL A 606 -18.74 18.48 46.53
N LEU A 607 -17.65 18.58 45.76
CA LEU A 607 -16.30 18.81 46.29
C LEU A 607 -15.61 19.96 45.52
N ASN A 608 -15.17 20.98 46.24
CA ASN A 608 -14.43 22.12 45.70
C ASN A 608 -12.93 21.82 45.68
N LEU A 609 -12.28 21.90 44.52
CA LEU A 609 -10.83 21.99 44.41
C LEU A 609 -10.47 23.30 43.69
N LEU A 610 -9.73 24.16 44.40
CA LEU A 610 -9.23 25.44 43.91
C LEU A 610 -7.76 25.23 43.49
N PHE A 611 -7.40 25.52 42.24
CA PHE A 611 -6.01 25.68 41.83
C PHE A 611 -5.76 27.14 41.44
N PRO A 612 -4.68 27.78 41.94
CA PRO A 612 -4.37 29.17 41.61
C PRO A 612 -3.68 29.25 40.24
N LEU A 613 -4.27 30.00 39.31
CA LEU A 613 -3.59 30.50 38.11
C LEU A 613 -2.97 31.88 38.43
N PRO A 614 -1.69 32.14 38.10
CA PRO A 614 -1.13 33.47 38.27
C PRO A 614 -1.49 34.38 37.07
N TYR A 615 -2.00 35.59 37.41
CA TYR A 615 -2.21 36.82 36.60
C TYR A 615 -3.41 36.89 35.62
N ARG A 616 -4.14 38.03 35.44
CA ARG A 616 -4.58 39.20 36.26
C ARG A 616 -5.63 39.95 35.42
N GLY A 617 -6.80 40.27 35.98
CA GLY A 617 -7.81 41.18 35.42
C GLY A 617 -9.18 40.99 36.10
N PRO A 618 -9.85 42.04 36.61
CA PRO A 618 -11.11 41.91 37.34
C PRO A 618 -12.25 41.64 36.34
N ASP A 619 -13.22 40.82 36.73
CA ASP A 619 -14.44 40.48 35.98
C ASP A 619 -14.32 39.41 34.88
N SER A 620 -14.17 38.14 35.29
CA SER A 620 -14.96 37.00 34.77
C SER A 620 -14.44 35.65 35.33
N ALA A 621 -14.99 35.22 36.48
CA ALA A 621 -14.80 33.86 36.96
C ALA A 621 -15.75 32.91 36.20
N LEU A 622 -15.21 32.11 35.28
CA LEU A 622 -15.97 31.06 34.58
C LEU A 622 -15.99 29.81 35.47
N ARG A 623 -17.14 29.59 36.14
CA ARG A 623 -17.37 28.48 37.08
C ARG A 623 -17.82 27.25 36.28
N MET A 624 -16.93 26.29 36.07
CA MET A 624 -17.26 25.02 35.41
C MET A 624 -17.49 23.94 36.48
N GLN A 625 -18.74 23.52 36.67
CA GLN A 625 -19.10 22.41 37.57
C GLN A 625 -19.03 21.09 36.80
N LEU A 626 -18.15 20.19 37.25
CA LEU A 626 -18.02 18.82 36.73
C LEU A 626 -18.51 17.85 37.80
N PHE A 627 -19.44 16.96 37.42
CA PHE A 627 -19.98 15.93 38.29
C PHE A 627 -19.04 14.71 38.29
N ALA A 628 -18.48 14.37 39.45
CA ALA A 628 -17.72 13.13 39.66
C ALA A 628 -18.04 12.56 41.04
N ASN A 629 -18.61 11.35 41.09
CA ASN A 629 -18.93 10.67 42.34
C ASN A 629 -17.72 9.86 42.82
N ALA A 630 -17.12 10.29 43.94
CA ALA A 630 -16.11 9.52 44.67
C ALA A 630 -16.82 8.67 45.74
N GLY A 631 -17.02 7.38 45.45
CA GLY A 631 -17.44 6.39 46.45
C GLY A 631 -16.29 6.06 47.39
N ARG A 632 -16.51 6.29 48.68
CA ARG A 632 -15.68 5.86 49.81
C ARG A 632 -15.36 4.37 49.69
N LEU A 633 -14.08 4.00 49.81
CA LEU A 633 -13.64 2.61 49.98
C LEU A 633 -14.22 2.09 51.31
N VAL A 634 -15.39 1.45 51.24
CA VAL A 634 -15.92 0.65 52.34
C VAL A 634 -15.33 -0.75 52.14
N ALA A 635 -14.40 -1.12 53.00
CA ALA A 635 -14.04 -2.51 53.19
C ALA A 635 -15.30 -3.26 53.67
N LEU A 636 -15.99 -3.94 52.75
CA LEU A 636 -17.02 -4.90 53.12
C LEU A 636 -16.31 -6.10 53.77
N LYS A 637 -16.36 -6.14 55.10
CA LYS A 637 -16.07 -7.32 55.91
C LYS A 637 -16.99 -8.45 55.44
N PRO A 638 -16.52 -9.71 55.34
CA PRO A 638 -17.30 -10.78 54.73
C PRO A 638 -18.52 -11.06 55.59
N ALA A 639 -19.71 -10.94 54.99
CA ALA A 639 -20.91 -11.47 55.60
C ALA A 639 -20.84 -12.99 55.53
N ALA A 640 -20.58 -13.62 56.68
CA ALA A 640 -20.81 -15.04 56.89
C ALA A 640 -22.29 -15.31 56.65
N GLY A 641 -22.59 -16.12 55.64
CA GLY A 641 -23.95 -16.44 55.23
C GLY A 641 -23.97 -17.67 54.34
N GLY A 642 -23.98 -18.83 54.99
CA GLY A 642 -24.53 -20.09 54.49
C GLY A 642 -23.94 -20.65 53.20
N ASP A 643 -23.12 -21.68 53.34
CA ASP A 643 -22.83 -22.65 52.29
C ASP A 643 -24.13 -23.13 51.62
N LYS A 644 -24.42 -22.56 50.45
CA LYS A 644 -25.11 -23.28 49.39
C LYS A 644 -24.12 -23.43 48.27
N GLN A 645 -23.43 -24.57 48.27
CA GLN A 645 -22.74 -25.13 47.12
C GLN A 645 -23.74 -25.24 45.96
N GLY A 646 -23.91 -24.14 45.22
CA GLY A 646 -24.52 -24.15 43.91
C GLY A 646 -23.54 -24.83 42.96
N ARG A 647 -23.72 -26.14 42.77
CA ARG A 647 -23.08 -26.94 41.72
C ARG A 647 -22.89 -26.10 40.46
N GLN A 648 -21.64 -25.77 40.16
CA GLN A 648 -21.25 -25.33 38.83
C GLN A 648 -21.53 -26.52 37.90
N GLY A 649 -22.57 -26.38 37.09
CA GLY A 649 -22.95 -27.38 36.10
C GLY A 649 -21.79 -27.65 35.16
N HIS A 650 -21.40 -28.92 35.11
CA HIS A 650 -20.40 -29.51 34.24
C HIS A 650 -20.54 -29.10 32.78
N GLY A 651 -19.41 -29.16 32.06
CA GLY A 651 -19.29 -28.93 30.64
C GLY A 651 -20.43 -29.57 29.85
N GLN A 652 -21.12 -28.75 29.08
CA GLN A 652 -22.12 -29.21 28.12
C GLN A 652 -21.45 -29.29 26.76
N SER A 653 -21.18 -30.54 26.36
CA SER A 653 -21.08 -31.00 24.98
C SER A 653 -22.11 -30.27 24.09
N GLY A 654 -21.69 -29.89 22.87
CA GLY A 654 -22.50 -29.18 21.89
C GLY A 654 -23.81 -29.91 21.58
N ALA A 655 -24.89 -29.45 22.21
CA ALA A 655 -26.24 -29.85 21.87
C ALA A 655 -26.77 -28.87 20.81
N ASP A 656 -27.15 -29.41 19.65
CA ASP A 656 -27.73 -28.65 18.56
C ASP A 656 -28.95 -27.85 19.03
N MET A 657 -28.97 -26.56 18.69
CA MET A 657 -30.02 -25.62 19.09
C MET A 657 -31.16 -25.61 18.06
N THR A 658 -32.39 -25.49 18.55
CA THR A 658 -33.55 -25.20 17.69
C THR A 658 -33.64 -23.69 17.43
N PRO A 659 -34.22 -23.23 16.30
CA PRO A 659 -34.42 -21.81 16.03
C PRO A 659 -35.13 -21.04 17.17
N ALA A 660 -36.12 -21.68 17.82
CA ALA A 660 -36.85 -21.10 18.97
C ALA A 660 -35.98 -20.99 20.24
N SER A 661 -34.99 -21.88 20.42
CA SER A 661 -34.03 -21.77 21.53
C SER A 661 -33.02 -20.65 21.29
N VAL A 662 -32.57 -20.45 20.04
CA VAL A 662 -31.68 -19.33 19.65
C VAL A 662 -32.38 -18.00 19.83
N ALA A 663 -33.63 -17.86 19.37
CA ALA A 663 -34.41 -16.63 19.52
C ALA A 663 -34.62 -16.23 20.99
N ARG A 664 -34.97 -17.20 21.86
CA ARG A 664 -35.09 -16.96 23.31
C ARG A 664 -33.74 -16.65 23.96
N GLY A 665 -32.68 -17.35 23.56
CA GLY A 665 -31.32 -17.09 24.01
C GLY A 665 -30.87 -15.67 23.67
N LEU A 666 -31.19 -15.19 22.47
CA LEU A 666 -30.90 -13.83 22.02
C LEU A 666 -31.69 -12.79 22.81
N ALA A 667 -33.00 -13.00 23.01
CA ALA A 667 -33.83 -12.11 23.81
C ALA A 667 -33.32 -12.00 25.26
N ASN A 668 -32.93 -13.12 25.87
CA ASN A 668 -32.31 -13.14 27.20
C ASN A 668 -30.95 -12.44 27.20
N ALA A 669 -30.11 -12.64 26.19
CA ALA A 669 -28.80 -11.99 26.08
C ALA A 669 -28.92 -10.47 25.91
N VAL A 670 -29.92 -10.00 25.13
CA VAL A 670 -30.26 -8.58 24.99
C VAL A 670 -30.75 -8.01 26.32
N GLY A 671 -31.68 -8.71 26.98
CA GLY A 671 -32.19 -8.34 28.30
C GLY A 671 -31.07 -8.25 29.34
N ASP A 672 -30.16 -9.23 29.35
CA ASP A 672 -28.97 -9.24 30.18
C ASP A 672 -28.11 -8.01 29.88
N LEU A 673 -27.74 -7.79 28.61
CA LEU A 673 -26.89 -6.69 28.16
C LEU A 673 -27.40 -5.32 28.62
N VAL A 674 -28.71 -5.08 28.52
CA VAL A 674 -29.36 -3.81 28.89
C VAL A 674 -29.54 -3.66 30.41
N SER A 675 -29.94 -4.72 31.11
CA SER A 675 -30.35 -4.63 32.53
C SER A 675 -29.20 -4.67 33.54
N GLY A 676 -28.15 -5.44 33.24
CA GLY A 676 -27.02 -5.57 34.18
C GLY A 676 -25.99 -4.42 34.10
N PRO A 677 -25.17 -4.25 35.14
CA PRO A 677 -24.19 -3.17 35.20
C PRO A 677 -23.08 -3.39 34.16
N PRO A 678 -22.63 -2.34 33.43
CA PRO A 678 -21.47 -2.42 32.56
C PRO A 678 -20.16 -2.35 33.37
N SER A 679 -19.07 -2.79 32.76
CA SER A 679 -17.72 -2.57 33.29
C SER A 679 -17.21 -1.22 32.82
N VAL A 680 -16.63 -0.43 33.73
CA VAL A 680 -16.35 0.99 33.51
C VAL A 680 -14.90 1.28 33.87
N ALA A 681 -14.24 2.09 33.05
CA ALA A 681 -12.91 2.62 33.32
C ALA A 681 -12.84 4.10 32.95
N ALA A 682 -12.03 4.87 33.68
CA ALA A 682 -11.77 6.27 33.37
C ALA A 682 -10.27 6.54 33.43
N GLY A 683 -9.83 7.59 32.75
CA GLY A 683 -8.42 7.89 32.69
C GLY A 683 -8.09 9.21 32.03
N VAL A 684 -6.80 9.47 32.01
CA VAL A 684 -6.20 10.66 31.41
C VAL A 684 -5.10 10.21 30.46
N GLY A 685 -4.90 10.94 29.37
CA GLY A 685 -3.93 10.54 28.36
C GLY A 685 -3.44 11.67 27.50
N LEU A 686 -2.44 11.34 26.69
CA LEU A 686 -1.82 12.19 25.69
C LEU A 686 -2.04 11.53 24.32
N VAL A 687 -2.49 12.32 23.35
CA VAL A 687 -2.72 11.87 21.98
C VAL A 687 -1.83 12.66 21.04
N TYR A 688 -1.09 11.97 20.21
CA TYR A 688 -0.27 12.56 19.15
C TYR A 688 -0.77 12.10 17.78
N ALA A 689 -1.18 13.05 16.94
CA ALA A 689 -1.58 12.80 15.57
C ALA A 689 -0.40 12.93 14.61
N HIS A 690 0.08 11.80 14.11
CA HIS A 690 1.03 11.74 13.01
C HIS A 690 0.26 11.52 11.69
N PRO A 691 0.72 12.05 10.54
CA PRO A 691 0.02 11.90 9.25
C PRO A 691 -0.41 10.47 8.89
N VAL A 692 0.31 9.46 9.39
CA VAL A 692 0.07 8.03 9.11
C VAL A 692 -0.62 7.29 10.28
N ALA A 693 -0.47 7.77 11.52
CA ALA A 693 -0.94 7.04 12.71
C ALA A 693 -1.28 7.96 13.88
N ARG A 694 -2.21 7.53 14.73
CA ARG A 694 -2.54 8.17 16.01
C ARG A 694 -1.86 7.40 17.15
N PHE A 695 -0.98 8.06 17.89
CA PHE A 695 -0.37 7.49 19.09
C PHE A 695 -1.11 7.97 20.32
N GLU A 696 -1.44 7.05 21.23
CA GLU A 696 -2.07 7.37 22.50
C GLU A 696 -1.27 6.81 23.67
N LEU A 697 -1.01 7.65 24.65
CA LEU A 697 -0.45 7.28 25.95
C LEU A 697 -1.50 7.56 27.01
N ASN A 698 -2.20 6.52 27.48
CA ASN A 698 -3.33 6.64 28.39
C ASN A 698 -3.00 6.02 29.74
N PHE A 699 -3.18 6.76 30.83
CA PHE A 699 -3.26 6.19 32.17
C PHE A 699 -4.71 5.82 32.46
N SER A 700 -4.98 4.53 32.57
CA SER A 700 -6.33 3.97 32.72
C SER A 700 -6.55 3.42 34.13
N LEU A 701 -7.71 3.73 34.72
CA LEU A 701 -8.16 3.20 36.00
C LEU A 701 -9.50 2.47 35.82
N PRO A 702 -9.55 1.14 35.98
CA PRO A 702 -10.82 0.43 36.04
C PRO A 702 -11.59 0.82 37.31
N LEU A 703 -12.82 1.29 37.13
CA LEU A 703 -13.72 1.74 38.21
C LEU A 703 -14.70 0.65 38.62
N VAL A 704 -15.24 -0.09 37.63
CA VAL A 704 -16.17 -1.21 37.83
C VAL A 704 -15.68 -2.38 36.99
N VAL A 705 -15.41 -3.50 37.65
CA VAL A 705 -14.99 -4.75 37.00
C VAL A 705 -15.98 -5.85 37.39
N ARG A 706 -16.61 -6.48 36.40
CA ARG A 706 -17.55 -7.58 36.65
C ARG A 706 -16.80 -8.86 37.00
N ARG A 707 -17.46 -9.77 37.72
CA ARG A 707 -16.88 -11.04 38.15
C ARG A 707 -16.45 -11.86 36.93
N GLY A 708 -15.19 -12.29 36.92
CA GLY A 708 -14.59 -13.06 35.83
C GLY A 708 -13.89 -12.21 34.77
N GLU A 709 -14.04 -10.88 34.78
CA GLU A 709 -13.34 -9.99 33.86
C GLU A 709 -11.98 -9.54 34.42
N VAL A 710 -11.07 -9.17 33.52
CA VAL A 710 -9.68 -8.85 33.87
C VAL A 710 -9.38 -7.38 33.60
N GLY A 711 -9.40 -6.57 34.66
CA GLY A 711 -8.99 -5.17 34.64
C GLY A 711 -7.46 -5.00 34.58
N THR A 712 -7.00 -3.90 34.01
CA THR A 712 -5.58 -3.53 33.96
C THR A 712 -5.44 -2.05 34.32
N LYS A 713 -4.87 -1.79 35.50
CA LYS A 713 -4.56 -0.43 35.97
C LYS A 713 -3.18 -0.01 35.46
N GLY A 714 -3.05 1.23 35.02
CA GLY A 714 -1.76 1.84 34.72
C GLY A 714 -1.66 2.44 33.33
N VAL A 715 -0.42 2.65 32.88
CA VAL A 715 -0.11 3.24 31.58
C VAL A 715 -0.34 2.21 30.47
N GLN A 716 -1.11 2.60 29.46
CA GLN A 716 -1.42 1.85 28.27
C GLN A 716 -1.00 2.67 27.06
N VAL A 717 -0.29 2.04 26.11
CA VAL A 717 0.07 2.64 24.83
C VAL A 717 -0.85 2.05 23.77
N GLY A 718 -1.52 2.92 23.01
CA GLY A 718 -2.35 2.57 21.87
C GLY A 718 -1.78 3.17 20.59
N VAL A 719 -1.85 2.42 19.50
CA VAL A 719 -1.54 2.92 18.16
C VAL A 719 -2.76 2.68 17.28
N GLY A 720 -3.43 3.76 16.89
CA GLY A 720 -4.51 3.74 15.90
C GLY A 720 -3.93 3.97 14.51
N ILE A 721 -3.83 2.92 13.70
CA ILE A 721 -3.41 3.02 12.29
C ILE A 721 -4.68 3.09 11.43
N ASN A 722 -4.88 4.20 10.74
CA ASN A 722 -5.85 4.25 9.65
C ASN A 722 -5.13 3.79 8.38
N PHE A 723 -5.38 2.56 7.93
CA PHE A 723 -5.16 2.24 6.54
C PHE A 723 -6.24 2.99 5.75
N LEU A 724 -5.82 4.03 5.04
CA LEU A 724 -6.67 4.84 4.16
C LEU A 724 -7.38 3.96 3.12
#